data_AF-A0AAN9C4V1-F1
#
_entry.id   AF-A0AAN9C4V1-F1
#
_cell.length_a   1.000
_cell.length_b   1.000
_cell.length_c   1.000
_cell.angle_alpha   90.00
_cell.angle_beta   90.00
_cell.angle_gamma   90.00
#
_symmetry.space_group_name_H-M   'P 1'
#
loop_
_entity.id
_entity.type
_entity.pdbx_description
1 polymer ?
#
loop_
_entity_poly.entity_id
_entity_poly.type
_entity_poly.pdbx_seq_one_letter_code
_entity_poly.pdbx_strand_id
1 'polypeptide(L)'
;MCPLLVQMNVDAHIRSVMDEIMTNEAERMELSESDMIEKLRNRGVVDEIMNQLHFSGGAQAAKPATRILDVDDQVTHGAVKKANIDPSRRYLYLQIRGGKAFTDQLSDEDSGQAPSASFILHVHFRGQRFKSRPVPCACEPSFEEGFLLELHKEGAGEAGKMADVGSMLSICDPVHIVLNRTTALGEITLVSSHFFEWRPLLASKNGHLNVSIELKGTGPESKVPVGILEAELELFPRATKHVEENVVRTQIDLERGKQAEQDRRFLEYAKHWWREYLDIKPAHQDRLIKIFALDENSNYRPVCSFITPLRAGRLLDTPRQAMRFVSLVRYEKQQTLGGGDKLEQWSTLHAFLSRNKGDCEDHATLLCSLLLGFGLDAYVCFGTKAKGAVHAWVMTISTDGLVTFWESLNGHRFIHEPIDPMAPPMAKKERAKHPYKTVGCVFNHRAFYANNQTNDRVEECRFDLQNGSLWKSMANEVLMSVCGPGASPLWPSPPPLCASMLDTTLASNDLEIHLRRLVAQHRQDQGLTTPWDDQLSYILTPALAAYETERVTGVTAGNEEFQDAVRQAVPEGQTFKGYPIQFTHRNARKAFLTCLKAPVCEEIINCRGDQVRLALRVRVFPYPESACATWVMFACKYKSVL
;
A
#
# COMPACT_ATOMS: atom_id res chain seq x y z
N MET A 1 -28.11 -25.45 7.92
CA MET A 1 -28.98 -25.84 9.04
C MET A 1 -28.20 -25.56 10.32
N CYS A 2 -28.59 -24.54 11.08
CA CYS A 2 -27.91 -24.12 12.31
C CYS A 2 -28.06 -25.17 13.42
N PRO A 3 -27.18 -25.08 14.44
CA PRO A 3 -27.68 -24.92 15.79
C PRO A 3 -27.18 -23.60 16.42
N LEU A 4 -28.13 -22.90 17.03
CA LEU A 4 -27.94 -21.78 17.96
C LEU A 4 -27.18 -22.26 19.21
N LEU A 5 -26.26 -21.45 19.72
CA LEU A 5 -25.71 -21.57 21.06
C LEU A 5 -25.87 -20.23 21.78
N VAL A 6 -26.52 -20.31 22.93
CA VAL A 6 -26.95 -19.22 23.81
C VAL A 6 -25.74 -18.51 24.40
N GLN A 7 -25.61 -17.22 24.12
CA GLN A 7 -24.66 -16.34 24.79
C GLN A 7 -25.22 -16.01 26.19
N MET A 8 -24.56 -16.46 27.25
CA MET A 8 -24.87 -16.03 28.61
C MET A 8 -24.34 -14.60 28.80
N ASN A 9 -25.21 -13.68 29.22
CA ASN A 9 -24.92 -12.25 29.27
C ASN A 9 -24.05 -11.91 30.50
N VAL A 10 -22.73 -11.94 30.32
CA VAL A 10 -21.71 -11.63 31.34
C VAL A 10 -21.91 -10.23 31.94
N ASP A 11 -22.40 -9.27 31.15
CA ASP A 11 -22.68 -7.90 31.62
C ASP A 11 -23.81 -7.84 32.65
N ALA A 12 -24.80 -8.73 32.55
CA ALA A 12 -25.92 -8.77 33.51
C ALA A 12 -25.46 -9.31 34.88
N HIS A 13 -24.51 -10.23 34.89
CA HIS A 13 -23.96 -10.81 36.12
C HIS A 13 -23.03 -9.83 36.85
N ILE A 14 -22.17 -9.12 36.11
CA ILE A 14 -21.29 -8.07 36.67
C ILE A 14 -22.11 -6.94 37.29
N ARG A 15 -23.19 -6.50 36.61
CA ARG A 15 -24.08 -5.46 37.14
C ARG A 15 -24.80 -5.91 38.41
N SER A 16 -25.29 -7.15 38.45
CA SER A 16 -25.94 -7.72 39.64
C SER A 16 -25.01 -7.75 40.87
N VAL A 17 -23.73 -8.11 40.67
CA VAL A 17 -22.75 -8.18 41.76
C VAL A 17 -22.32 -6.78 42.22
N MET A 18 -22.22 -5.82 41.30
CA MET A 18 -21.95 -4.42 41.66
C MET A 18 -23.12 -3.79 42.42
N ASP A 19 -24.37 -4.07 42.02
CA ASP A 19 -25.56 -3.61 42.73
C ASP A 19 -25.66 -4.21 44.14
N GLU A 20 -25.26 -5.47 44.34
CA GLU A 20 -25.14 -6.09 45.67
C GLU A 20 -24.03 -5.49 46.54
N ILE A 21 -22.89 -5.08 45.96
CA ILE A 21 -21.79 -4.42 46.68
C ILE A 21 -22.21 -3.02 47.12
N MET A 22 -23.03 -2.33 46.32
CA MET A 22 -23.53 -0.99 46.62
C MET A 22 -24.70 -0.97 47.61
N THR A 23 -25.44 -2.07 47.76
CA THR A 23 -26.64 -2.14 48.62
C THR A 23 -26.36 -2.59 50.06
N ASN A 24 -25.21 -3.22 50.35
CA ASN A 24 -25.04 -3.95 51.62
C ASN A 24 -24.25 -3.26 52.74
N GLU A 25 -23.79 -2.00 52.61
CA GLU A 25 -23.25 -1.28 53.78
C GLU A 25 -23.67 0.18 53.85
N ALA A 26 -24.31 0.49 54.97
CA ALA A 26 -24.67 1.80 55.43
C ALA A 26 -23.45 2.47 56.09
N GLU A 27 -22.52 2.98 55.29
CA GLU A 27 -21.64 4.11 55.67
C GLU A 27 -20.90 4.64 54.42
N ARG A 28 -21.15 5.90 54.07
CA ARG A 28 -20.59 6.58 52.89
C ARG A 28 -19.10 6.90 53.11
N MET A 29 -18.21 6.14 52.47
CA MET A 29 -16.85 6.57 52.16
C MET A 29 -16.51 6.26 50.70
N GLU A 30 -15.83 7.20 50.03
CA GLU A 30 -15.33 7.07 48.66
C GLU A 30 -14.38 5.87 48.56
N LEU A 31 -14.87 4.76 47.98
CA LEU A 31 -14.04 3.61 47.66
C LEU A 31 -13.11 3.97 46.50
N SER A 32 -11.81 3.75 46.67
CA SER A 32 -10.84 3.92 45.58
C SER A 32 -10.99 2.79 44.54
N GLU A 33 -10.57 3.03 43.30
CA GLU A 33 -10.59 2.00 42.24
C GLU A 33 -9.82 0.72 42.66
N SER A 34 -8.75 0.88 43.45
CA SER A 34 -7.99 -0.22 44.05
C SER A 34 -8.83 -1.07 45.00
N ASP A 35 -9.67 -0.46 45.83
CA ASP A 35 -10.47 -1.18 46.83
C ASP A 35 -11.61 -1.97 46.17
N MET A 36 -12.18 -1.44 45.08
CA MET A 36 -13.19 -2.16 44.29
C MET A 36 -12.61 -3.39 43.60
N ILE A 37 -11.42 -3.25 43.02
CA ILE A 37 -10.71 -4.36 42.37
C ILE A 37 -10.34 -5.44 43.40
N GLU A 38 -9.92 -5.03 44.59
CA GLU A 38 -9.58 -5.96 45.68
C GLU A 38 -10.83 -6.70 46.22
N LYS A 39 -11.98 -6.01 46.35
CA LYS A 39 -13.25 -6.65 46.73
C LYS A 39 -13.77 -7.63 45.66
N LEU A 40 -13.64 -7.30 44.38
CA LEU A 40 -13.98 -8.20 43.28
C LEU A 40 -13.07 -9.44 43.24
N ARG A 41 -11.79 -9.26 43.58
CA ARG A 41 -10.82 -10.35 43.70
C ARG A 41 -11.12 -11.26 44.89
N ASN A 42 -11.46 -10.70 46.05
CA ASN A 42 -11.81 -11.45 47.26
C ASN A 42 -13.11 -12.26 47.13
N ARG A 43 -14.02 -11.86 46.23
CA ARG A 43 -15.24 -12.62 45.91
C ARG A 43 -15.05 -13.68 44.81
N GLY A 44 -13.83 -13.88 44.32
CA GLY A 44 -13.52 -14.91 43.31
C GLY A 44 -14.05 -14.61 41.91
N VAL A 45 -14.68 -13.45 41.67
CA VAL A 45 -15.23 -13.07 40.36
C VAL A 45 -14.13 -12.84 39.34
N VAL A 46 -13.00 -12.28 39.79
CA VAL A 46 -11.80 -12.12 38.94
C VAL A 46 -11.21 -13.48 38.57
N ASP A 47 -11.19 -14.43 39.50
CA ASP A 47 -10.66 -15.79 39.26
C ASP A 47 -11.62 -16.62 38.39
N GLU A 48 -12.93 -16.39 38.49
CA GLU A 48 -13.95 -17.01 37.62
C GLU A 48 -13.88 -16.48 36.18
N ILE A 49 -13.66 -15.17 35.99
CA ILE A 49 -13.40 -14.55 34.68
C ILE A 49 -12.07 -15.04 34.10
N MET A 50 -11.03 -15.16 34.92
CA MET A 50 -9.71 -15.66 34.50
C MET A 50 -9.74 -17.16 34.17
N ASN A 51 -10.62 -17.96 34.79
CA ASN A 51 -10.81 -19.38 34.44
C ASN A 51 -11.66 -19.57 33.17
N GLN A 52 -12.54 -18.63 32.83
CA GLN A 52 -13.25 -18.61 31.54
C GLN A 52 -12.37 -18.14 30.37
N LEU A 53 -11.22 -17.54 30.66
CA LEU A 53 -10.20 -17.17 29.68
C LEU A 53 -8.99 -18.10 29.85
N HIS A 54 -8.94 -19.23 29.16
CA HIS A 54 -7.82 -20.17 29.32
C HIS A 54 -6.44 -19.49 29.09
N PHE A 55 -5.57 -19.54 30.11
CA PHE A 55 -4.15 -19.16 30.07
C PHE A 55 -3.29 -20.35 30.51
N SER A 56 -2.33 -20.77 29.69
CA SER A 56 -1.24 -21.65 30.12
C SER A 56 0.01 -20.80 30.38
N GLY A 57 0.48 -20.80 31.63
CA GLY A 57 1.71 -20.14 32.05
C GLY A 57 2.81 -21.18 32.37
N GLY A 58 4.02 -20.94 31.89
CA GLY A 58 5.23 -21.65 32.27
C GLY A 58 6.42 -20.67 32.31
N ALA A 59 7.10 -20.63 33.46
CA ALA A 59 8.09 -19.63 33.87
C ALA A 59 9.37 -19.57 33.02
N GLN A 60 9.95 -18.36 32.87
CA GLN A 60 11.23 -18.11 32.21
C GLN A 60 12.42 -18.19 33.19
N ALA A 61 13.43 -19.00 32.83
CA ALA A 61 14.82 -18.84 33.25
C ALA A 61 15.71 -18.62 32.01
N ALA A 62 16.85 -17.95 32.19
CA ALA A 62 17.54 -17.14 31.18
C ALA A 62 18.55 -17.86 30.25
N LYS A 63 18.56 -17.43 28.96
CA LYS A 63 19.63 -17.44 27.90
C LYS A 63 20.15 -18.80 27.37
N PRO A 64 20.88 -18.89 26.22
CA PRO A 64 21.14 -17.96 25.10
C PRO A 64 20.82 -18.56 23.69
N ALA A 65 21.23 -17.84 22.63
CA ALA A 65 20.97 -18.08 21.20
C ALA A 65 21.49 -19.41 20.61
N THR A 66 20.85 -19.82 19.49
CA THR A 66 21.11 -20.93 18.55
C THR A 66 20.63 -22.34 18.95
N ARG A 67 19.45 -22.74 18.44
CA ARG A 67 19.26 -24.01 17.72
C ARG A 67 17.90 -24.09 17.02
N ILE A 68 17.94 -24.75 15.86
CA ILE A 68 16.83 -25.27 15.05
C ILE A 68 15.98 -26.22 15.93
N LEU A 69 14.66 -26.17 15.81
CA LEU A 69 13.76 -27.21 16.33
C LEU A 69 12.75 -27.65 15.26
N ASP A 70 12.51 -28.95 15.36
CA ASP A 70 11.88 -29.86 14.41
C ASP A 70 10.39 -29.63 14.16
N VAL A 71 9.97 -30.16 13.02
CA VAL A 71 8.60 -30.37 12.57
C VAL A 71 7.97 -31.47 13.43
N ASP A 72 6.97 -31.12 14.23
CA ASP A 72 5.66 -31.81 14.34
C ASP A 72 4.87 -31.25 15.53
N ASP A 73 3.75 -30.55 15.25
CA ASP A 73 2.41 -31.01 15.67
C ASP A 73 1.32 -29.99 15.29
N GLN A 74 0.43 -30.46 14.41
CA GLN A 74 -1.03 -30.34 14.47
C GLN A 74 -1.71 -28.95 14.56
N VAL A 75 -2.13 -28.51 13.38
CA VAL A 75 -3.46 -27.94 13.05
C VAL A 75 -4.45 -27.93 14.22
N THR A 76 -4.60 -26.79 14.89
CA THR A 76 -5.79 -26.47 15.68
C THR A 76 -6.10 -24.97 15.64
N HIS A 77 -7.34 -24.68 15.24
CA HIS A 77 -8.18 -23.50 15.50
C HIS A 77 -7.55 -22.09 15.52
N GLY A 78 -8.08 -21.22 14.64
CA GLY A 78 -7.72 -19.81 14.50
C GLY A 78 -7.72 -19.05 15.83
N ALA A 79 -6.53 -18.83 16.36
CA ALA A 79 -6.30 -18.01 17.54
C ALA A 79 -6.46 -16.53 17.18
N VAL A 80 -7.43 -15.86 17.81
CA VAL A 80 -7.47 -14.40 17.92
C VAL A 80 -6.14 -13.96 18.54
N LYS A 81 -5.32 -13.19 17.81
CA LYS A 81 -4.11 -12.59 18.37
C LYS A 81 -4.54 -11.69 19.54
N LYS A 82 -4.19 -12.07 20.77
CA LYS A 82 -4.34 -11.20 21.96
C LYS A 82 -3.58 -9.90 21.68
N ALA A 83 -4.27 -8.76 21.69
CA ALA A 83 -3.62 -7.45 21.56
C ALA A 83 -2.82 -7.19 22.85
N ASN A 84 -1.50 -7.02 22.75
CA ASN A 84 -0.68 -6.53 23.86
C ASN A 84 -0.97 -5.02 24.00
N ILE A 85 -1.96 -4.67 24.82
CA ILE A 85 -2.30 -3.29 25.12
C ILE A 85 -1.39 -2.82 26.26
N ASP A 86 -0.65 -1.73 26.05
CA ASP A 86 0.20 -1.14 27.07
C ASP A 86 -0.63 -0.19 27.96
N PRO A 87 -0.87 -0.51 29.25
CA PRO A 87 -1.70 0.31 30.12
C PRO A 87 -1.08 1.68 30.43
N SER A 88 0.21 1.89 30.11
CA SER A 88 0.88 3.20 30.24
C SER A 88 0.60 4.15 29.07
N ARG A 89 -0.14 3.67 28.06
CA ARG A 89 -0.50 4.41 26.85
C ARG A 89 -1.96 4.79 26.83
N ARG A 90 -2.28 5.78 25.99
CA ARG A 90 -3.65 6.17 25.70
C ARG A 90 -3.99 5.81 24.27
N TYR A 91 -5.20 5.32 24.09
CA TYR A 91 -5.72 4.83 22.83
C TYR A 91 -7.09 5.45 22.56
N LEU A 92 -7.35 5.68 21.29
CA LEU A 92 -8.66 5.90 20.72
C LEU A 92 -9.16 4.55 20.18
N TYR A 93 -10.19 4.00 20.79
CA TYR A 93 -10.86 2.81 20.29
C TYR A 93 -12.00 3.22 19.35
N LEU A 94 -11.79 3.03 18.04
CA LEU A 94 -12.76 3.30 16.99
C LEU A 94 -13.46 2.01 16.60
N GLN A 95 -14.75 1.90 16.92
CA GLN A 95 -15.58 0.75 16.61
C GLN A 95 -16.54 1.10 15.48
N ILE A 96 -16.56 0.29 14.41
CA ILE A 96 -17.55 0.39 13.34
C ILE A 96 -18.61 -0.68 13.61
N ARG A 97 -19.86 -0.25 13.84
CA ARG A 97 -21.00 -1.07 14.27
C ARG A 97 -21.95 -1.45 13.13
N GLY A 98 -21.81 -0.78 11.99
CA GLY A 98 -22.64 -1.03 10.82
C GLY A 98 -22.43 0.02 9.75
N GLY A 99 -23.07 -0.18 8.60
CA GLY A 99 -23.20 0.82 7.57
C GLY A 99 -24.66 0.96 7.11
N LYS A 100 -24.99 2.10 6.53
CA LYS A 100 -26.32 2.41 5.99
C LYS A 100 -26.20 3.14 4.65
N ALA A 101 -27.24 3.02 3.84
CA ALA A 101 -27.42 3.75 2.59
C ALA A 101 -26.31 3.53 1.53
N PHE A 102 -25.74 2.32 1.43
CA PHE A 102 -24.79 1.93 0.38
C PHE A 102 -25.52 1.39 -0.87
N THR A 103 -26.36 2.21 -1.50
CA THR A 103 -27.23 1.78 -2.62
C THR A 103 -26.47 1.55 -3.91
N ASP A 104 -25.56 2.46 -4.27
CA ASP A 104 -24.96 2.53 -5.61
C ASP A 104 -23.82 1.51 -5.81
N GLN A 105 -23.46 0.80 -4.74
CA GLN A 105 -22.35 -0.17 -4.70
C GLN A 105 -22.82 -1.62 -4.85
N LEU A 106 -24.14 -1.81 -4.95
CA LEU A 106 -24.80 -3.05 -5.34
C LEU A 106 -24.79 -3.10 -6.87
N SER A 107 -23.96 -3.94 -7.47
CA SER A 107 -24.05 -4.18 -8.91
C SER A 107 -25.34 -4.94 -9.25
N ASP A 108 -25.94 -4.63 -10.41
CA ASP A 108 -27.08 -5.32 -11.05
C ASP A 108 -26.79 -6.80 -11.39
N GLU A 109 -26.38 -7.63 -10.43
CA GLU A 109 -26.30 -9.08 -10.60
C GLU A 109 -27.66 -9.71 -10.27
N ASP A 110 -28.62 -9.43 -11.15
CA ASP A 110 -29.99 -9.94 -11.16
C ASP A 110 -30.04 -11.42 -11.59
N SER A 111 -29.16 -12.26 -11.03
CA SER A 111 -29.05 -13.68 -11.38
C SER A 111 -28.74 -14.59 -10.20
N GLY A 112 -29.45 -14.45 -9.07
CA GLY A 112 -29.64 -15.52 -8.08
C GLY A 112 -28.40 -16.23 -7.51
N GLN A 113 -27.20 -15.64 -7.60
CA GLN A 113 -25.97 -16.15 -7.01
C GLN A 113 -25.48 -15.21 -5.91
N ALA A 114 -24.85 -15.80 -4.88
CA ALA A 114 -24.41 -15.16 -3.64
C ALA A 114 -23.66 -13.82 -3.86
N PRO A 115 -23.68 -12.88 -2.89
CA PRO A 115 -23.08 -11.55 -3.05
C PRO A 115 -21.62 -11.66 -3.44
N SER A 116 -21.30 -11.26 -4.67
CA SER A 116 -20.00 -11.49 -5.30
C SER A 116 -18.94 -10.48 -4.87
N ALA A 117 -19.33 -9.35 -4.28
CA ALA A 117 -18.42 -8.29 -3.85
C ALA A 117 -18.40 -8.10 -2.33
N SER A 118 -17.27 -7.65 -1.81
CA SER A 118 -17.07 -7.34 -0.40
C SER A 118 -16.43 -5.97 -0.20
N PHE A 119 -16.87 -5.27 0.82
CA PHE A 119 -16.23 -4.09 1.36
C PHE A 119 -15.10 -4.44 2.31
N ILE A 120 -14.03 -3.65 2.25
CA ILE A 120 -12.92 -3.70 3.20
C ILE A 120 -12.60 -2.27 3.62
N LEU A 121 -12.63 -2.02 4.92
CA LEU A 121 -12.20 -0.77 5.53
C LEU A 121 -10.72 -0.82 5.83
N HIS A 122 -10.02 0.25 5.47
CA HIS A 122 -8.64 0.50 5.80
C HIS A 122 -8.57 1.78 6.64
N VAL A 123 -7.90 1.70 7.79
CA VAL A 123 -7.80 2.82 8.73
C VAL A 123 -6.33 3.16 8.90
N HIS A 124 -5.98 4.44 8.72
CA HIS A 124 -4.64 4.96 8.98
C HIS A 124 -4.70 6.13 9.95
N PHE A 125 -3.85 6.09 10.97
CA PHE A 125 -3.70 7.16 11.94
C PHE A 125 -2.26 7.20 12.46
N ARG A 126 -1.54 8.30 12.17
CA ARG A 126 -0.20 8.59 12.73
C ARG A 126 0.77 7.40 12.65
N GLY A 127 0.93 6.85 11.45
CA GLY A 127 1.84 5.72 11.22
C GLY A 127 1.32 4.36 11.69
N GLN A 128 0.05 4.26 12.11
CA GLN A 128 -0.62 2.99 12.41
C GLN A 128 -1.63 2.66 11.32
N ARG A 129 -1.63 1.43 10.83
CA ARG A 129 -2.57 0.95 9.80
C ARG A 129 -3.31 -0.28 10.25
N PHE A 130 -4.59 -0.31 9.92
CA PHE A 130 -5.47 -1.42 10.18
C PHE A 130 -6.32 -1.72 8.95
N LYS A 131 -6.83 -2.94 8.90
CA LYS A 131 -7.69 -3.43 7.84
C LYS A 131 -8.79 -4.29 8.47
N SER A 132 -10.05 -4.07 8.08
CA SER A 132 -11.17 -4.93 8.49
C SER A 132 -11.13 -6.30 7.84
N ARG A 133 -11.96 -7.22 8.34
CA ARG A 133 -12.36 -8.38 7.54
C ARG A 133 -13.20 -7.92 6.33
N PRO A 134 -13.25 -8.72 5.25
CA PRO A 134 -14.18 -8.48 4.16
C PRO A 134 -15.63 -8.62 4.64
N VAL A 135 -16.44 -7.60 4.39
CA VAL A 135 -17.88 -7.58 4.70
C VAL A 135 -18.64 -7.59 3.37
N PRO A 136 -19.64 -8.48 3.16
CA PRO A 136 -20.41 -8.48 1.91
C PRO A 136 -20.99 -7.10 1.57
N CYS A 137 -20.92 -6.70 0.31
CA CYS A 137 -21.57 -5.47 -0.13
C CYS A 137 -23.10 -5.61 0.03
N ALA A 138 -23.68 -4.69 0.79
CA ALA A 138 -25.11 -4.59 1.06
C ALA A 138 -25.47 -3.10 1.18
N CYS A 139 -26.76 -2.75 1.09
CA CYS A 139 -27.23 -1.40 1.41
C CYS A 139 -26.94 -1.05 2.90
N GLU A 140 -27.07 -2.06 3.76
CA GLU A 140 -26.75 -1.99 5.20
C GLU A 140 -25.69 -3.05 5.55
N PRO A 141 -24.40 -2.80 5.23
CA PRO A 141 -23.34 -3.77 5.48
C PRO A 141 -23.12 -3.95 6.99
N SER A 142 -23.07 -5.21 7.43
CA SER A 142 -22.91 -5.60 8.83
C SER A 142 -21.44 -5.53 9.26
N PHE A 143 -20.90 -4.32 9.37
CA PHE A 143 -19.57 -4.10 9.96
C PHE A 143 -19.61 -4.33 11.46
N GLU A 144 -18.69 -5.16 11.97
CA GLU A 144 -18.44 -5.33 13.40
C GLU A 144 -16.92 -5.41 13.62
N GLU A 145 -16.29 -4.23 13.63
CA GLU A 145 -14.83 -4.10 13.62
C GLU A 145 -14.37 -3.05 14.61
N GLY A 146 -13.30 -3.33 15.34
CA GLY A 146 -12.72 -2.43 16.32
C GLY A 146 -11.25 -2.14 16.00
N PHE A 147 -10.89 -0.86 16.00
CA PHE A 147 -9.53 -0.39 15.73
C PHE A 147 -9.01 0.36 16.96
N LEU A 148 -7.92 -0.13 17.55
CA LEU A 148 -7.29 0.50 18.71
C LEU A 148 -6.11 1.38 18.24
N LEU A 149 -6.30 2.69 18.26
CA LEU A 149 -5.36 3.68 17.73
C LEU A 149 -4.58 4.34 18.87
N GLU A 150 -3.27 4.16 18.95
CA GLU A 150 -2.46 4.80 20.00
C GLU A 150 -2.37 6.32 19.77
N LEU A 151 -2.67 7.10 20.82
CA LEU A 151 -2.53 8.54 20.86
C LEU A 151 -1.14 8.92 21.39
N HIS A 152 -0.19 9.14 20.49
CA HIS A 152 1.18 9.52 20.84
C HIS A 152 1.62 10.79 20.11
N LYS A 153 2.47 11.59 20.78
CA LYS A 153 3.12 12.77 20.16
C LYS A 153 4.15 12.31 19.12
N GLU A 154 4.25 13.03 18.02
CA GLU A 154 5.11 12.66 16.89
C GLU A 154 6.57 12.59 17.35
N GLY A 155 7.26 11.47 17.07
CA GLY A 155 8.63 11.23 17.50
C GLY A 155 8.82 10.69 18.94
N ALA A 156 7.77 10.59 19.75
CA ALA A 156 7.87 10.04 21.11
C ALA A 156 8.04 8.51 21.15
N GLY A 157 7.56 7.81 20.11
CA GLY A 157 7.65 6.35 19.97
C GLY A 157 7.16 5.57 21.21
N GLU A 158 7.75 4.38 21.41
CA GLU A 158 7.50 3.48 22.56
C GLU A 158 8.04 4.00 23.91
N ALA A 159 8.66 5.19 23.94
CA ALA A 159 9.13 5.84 25.18
C ALA A 159 8.26 7.03 25.64
N GLY A 160 7.23 7.39 24.86
CA GLY A 160 6.30 8.48 25.21
C GLY A 160 5.51 8.25 26.52
N LYS A 161 5.31 9.31 27.31
CA LYS A 161 4.35 9.30 28.42
C LYS A 161 2.92 9.21 27.89
N MET A 162 2.00 8.68 28.69
CA MET A 162 0.56 8.69 28.39
C MET A 162 0.11 10.11 27.98
N ALA A 163 -0.57 10.22 26.84
CA ALA A 163 -1.08 11.50 26.36
C ALA A 163 -2.12 12.06 27.34
N ASP A 164 -1.83 13.22 27.91
CA ASP A 164 -2.79 13.98 28.69
C ASP A 164 -3.78 14.71 27.75
N VAL A 165 -4.78 15.36 28.36
CA VAL A 165 -5.86 16.02 27.62
C VAL A 165 -5.36 17.17 26.74
N GLY A 166 -4.41 17.96 27.23
CA GLY A 166 -3.82 19.05 26.43
C GLY A 166 -3.01 18.53 25.25
N SER A 167 -2.24 17.45 25.46
CA SER A 167 -1.50 16.77 24.42
C SER A 167 -2.44 16.19 23.36
N MET A 168 -3.52 15.51 23.77
CA MET A 168 -4.53 14.98 22.85
C MET A 168 -5.19 16.07 22.01
N LEU A 169 -5.53 17.22 22.61
CA LEU A 169 -6.13 18.34 21.90
C LEU A 169 -5.21 18.89 20.79
N SER A 170 -3.90 18.84 21.01
CA SER A 170 -2.88 19.26 20.03
C SER A 170 -2.62 18.26 18.89
N ILE A 171 -3.14 17.03 18.98
CA ILE A 171 -3.03 16.02 17.91
C ILE A 171 -4.10 16.35 16.86
N CYS A 172 -3.70 17.10 15.84
CA CYS A 172 -4.57 17.61 14.79
C CYS A 172 -4.76 16.67 13.60
N ASP A 173 -4.09 15.51 13.61
CA ASP A 173 -4.23 14.50 12.56
C ASP A 173 -5.63 13.87 12.57
N PRO A 174 -6.30 13.79 11.40
CA PRO A 174 -7.52 13.03 11.26
C PRO A 174 -7.23 11.54 11.18
N VAL A 175 -8.23 10.72 11.51
CA VAL A 175 -8.24 9.30 11.18
C VAL A 175 -8.61 9.16 9.71
N HIS A 176 -7.71 8.63 8.89
CA HIS A 176 -7.96 8.43 7.46
C HIS A 176 -8.62 7.07 7.23
N ILE A 177 -9.89 7.09 6.83
CA ILE A 177 -10.73 5.92 6.57
C ILE A 177 -10.87 5.75 5.07
N VAL A 178 -10.42 4.62 4.55
CA VAL A 178 -10.51 4.25 3.13
C VAL A 178 -11.42 3.04 3.00
N LEU A 179 -12.45 3.14 2.16
CA LEU A 179 -13.35 2.05 1.85
C LEU A 179 -13.06 1.51 0.45
N ASN A 180 -12.71 0.23 0.38
CA ASN A 180 -12.49 -0.47 -0.88
C ASN A 180 -13.59 -1.50 -1.13
N ARG A 181 -14.04 -1.62 -2.38
CA ARG A 181 -14.90 -2.72 -2.85
C ARG A 181 -14.03 -3.71 -3.61
N THR A 182 -14.14 -4.99 -3.25
CA THR A 182 -13.40 -6.09 -3.89
C THR A 182 -14.40 -7.05 -4.51
N THR A 183 -14.31 -7.27 -5.82
CA THR A 183 -15.15 -8.24 -6.53
C THR A 183 -14.69 -9.67 -6.31
N ALA A 184 -15.51 -10.67 -6.68
CA ALA A 184 -15.15 -12.09 -6.60
C ALA A 184 -13.90 -12.46 -7.42
N LEU A 185 -13.59 -11.67 -8.46
CA LEU A 185 -12.38 -11.84 -9.28
C LEU A 185 -11.13 -11.22 -8.64
N GLY A 186 -11.28 -10.57 -7.48
CA GLY A 186 -10.20 -9.88 -6.78
C GLY A 186 -9.85 -8.51 -7.37
N GLU A 187 -10.76 -7.90 -8.14
CA GLU A 187 -10.60 -6.52 -8.59
C GLU A 187 -11.04 -5.57 -7.48
N ILE A 188 -10.17 -4.63 -7.14
CA ILE A 188 -10.36 -3.68 -6.05
C ILE A 188 -10.74 -2.32 -6.66
N THR A 189 -11.75 -1.66 -6.13
CA THR A 189 -12.13 -0.28 -6.49
C THR A 189 -12.19 0.57 -5.24
N LEU A 190 -11.65 1.78 -5.32
CA LEU A 190 -11.73 2.76 -4.23
C LEU A 190 -13.14 3.36 -4.24
N VAL A 191 -13.87 3.17 -3.13
CA VAL A 191 -15.25 3.68 -2.97
C VAL A 191 -15.22 5.05 -2.29
N SER A 192 -14.43 5.17 -1.22
CA SER A 192 -14.34 6.41 -0.43
C SER A 192 -12.97 6.59 0.21
N SER A 193 -12.55 7.85 0.37
CA SER A 193 -11.36 8.28 1.12
C SER A 193 -11.76 9.42 2.04
N HIS A 194 -11.95 9.16 3.33
CA HIS A 194 -12.52 10.12 4.28
C HIS A 194 -11.56 10.44 5.43
N PHE A 195 -11.42 11.73 5.74
CA PHE A 195 -10.62 12.22 6.87
C PHE A 195 -11.52 12.56 8.05
N PHE A 196 -11.54 11.67 9.05
CA PHE A 196 -12.42 11.75 10.20
C PHE A 196 -11.77 12.50 11.38
N GLU A 197 -12.42 13.57 11.86
CA GLU A 197 -11.98 14.37 13.00
C GLU A 197 -12.49 13.75 14.31
N TRP A 198 -11.58 13.16 15.08
CA TRP A 198 -11.90 12.35 16.27
C TRP A 198 -11.96 13.15 17.57
N ARG A 199 -11.37 14.35 17.61
CA ARG A 199 -11.25 15.16 18.84
C ARG A 199 -12.56 15.61 19.50
N PRO A 200 -13.73 15.68 18.82
CA PRO A 200 -15.00 15.86 19.52
C PRO A 200 -15.24 14.88 20.68
N LEU A 201 -14.62 13.70 20.65
CA LEU A 201 -14.61 12.75 21.76
C LEU A 201 -14.09 13.35 23.09
N LEU A 202 -13.12 14.28 23.02
CA LEU A 202 -12.51 14.90 24.20
C LEU A 202 -13.51 15.74 25.03
N ALA A 203 -14.62 16.14 24.42
CA ALA A 203 -15.70 16.86 25.08
C ALA A 203 -16.77 15.93 25.69
N SER A 204 -16.73 14.63 25.38
CA SER A 204 -17.70 13.68 25.93
C SER A 204 -17.45 13.42 27.41
N LYS A 205 -18.51 13.56 28.23
CA LYS A 205 -18.49 13.36 29.69
C LYS A 205 -18.14 11.93 30.11
N ASN A 206 -18.42 10.94 29.26
CA ASN A 206 -18.17 9.52 29.58
C ASN A 206 -16.94 8.98 28.84
N GLY A 207 -16.20 9.84 28.12
CA GLY A 207 -15.10 9.41 27.25
C GLY A 207 -15.54 8.51 26.11
N HIS A 208 -16.83 8.56 25.76
CA HIS A 208 -17.49 7.73 24.76
C HIS A 208 -18.36 8.60 23.83
N LEU A 209 -18.31 8.37 22.53
CA LEU A 209 -19.05 9.15 21.53
C LEU A 209 -19.57 8.25 20.41
N ASN A 210 -20.88 8.26 20.18
CA ASN A 210 -21.49 7.65 19.00
C ASN A 210 -21.57 8.68 17.87
N VAL A 211 -21.14 8.29 16.67
CA VAL A 211 -21.11 9.16 15.50
C VAL A 211 -21.61 8.42 14.25
N SER A 212 -22.15 9.19 13.32
CA SER A 212 -22.44 8.74 11.96
C SER A 212 -21.45 9.41 11.01
N ILE A 213 -20.63 8.60 10.33
CA ILE A 213 -19.58 9.07 9.42
C ILE A 213 -20.11 8.98 7.99
N GLU A 214 -20.45 10.12 7.40
CA GLU A 214 -20.86 10.21 6.01
C GLU A 214 -19.65 10.03 5.08
N LEU A 215 -19.68 8.96 4.28
CA LEU A 215 -18.68 8.67 3.26
C LEU A 215 -19.12 9.28 1.93
N LYS A 216 -18.17 9.91 1.24
CA LYS A 216 -18.36 10.48 -0.09
C LYS A 216 -17.57 9.67 -1.12
N GLY A 217 -17.99 9.74 -2.38
CA GLY A 217 -17.29 9.10 -3.49
C GLY A 217 -15.89 9.66 -3.69
N THR A 218 -15.23 9.24 -4.77
CA THR A 218 -13.90 9.75 -5.16
C THR A 218 -13.93 10.32 -6.58
N GLY A 219 -12.94 11.16 -6.90
CA GLY A 219 -12.85 11.80 -8.21
C GLY A 219 -14.09 12.63 -8.54
N PRO A 220 -14.72 12.45 -9.71
CA PRO A 220 -15.93 13.19 -10.10
C PRO A 220 -17.10 13.08 -9.09
N GLU A 221 -17.17 11.97 -8.35
CA GLU A 221 -18.22 11.69 -7.36
C GLU A 221 -17.82 12.13 -5.94
N SER A 222 -16.72 12.87 -5.77
CA SER A 222 -16.21 13.32 -4.46
C SER A 222 -17.16 14.18 -3.63
N LYS A 223 -18.24 14.71 -4.24
CA LYS A 223 -19.30 15.46 -3.56
C LYS A 223 -20.57 14.65 -3.35
N VAL A 224 -20.65 13.44 -3.88
CA VAL A 224 -21.81 12.56 -3.79
C VAL A 224 -21.64 11.64 -2.57
N PRO A 225 -22.61 11.59 -1.65
CA PRO A 225 -22.60 10.62 -0.55
C PRO A 225 -22.77 9.20 -1.09
N VAL A 226 -21.97 8.26 -0.59
CA VAL A 226 -21.99 6.85 -1.03
C VAL A 226 -22.51 5.92 0.07
N GLY A 227 -22.51 6.38 1.32
CA GLY A 227 -23.04 5.64 2.45
C GLY A 227 -22.60 6.25 3.78
N ILE A 228 -23.13 5.71 4.86
CA ILE A 228 -22.86 6.18 6.23
C ILE A 228 -22.31 5.01 7.03
N LEU A 229 -21.21 5.21 7.75
CA LEU A 229 -20.75 4.26 8.77
C LEU A 229 -21.28 4.69 10.14
N GLU A 230 -21.79 3.73 10.90
CA GLU A 230 -22.13 3.94 12.30
C GLU A 230 -20.94 3.55 13.16
N ALA A 231 -20.41 4.52 13.91
CA ALA A 231 -19.20 4.34 14.68
C ALA A 231 -19.36 4.79 16.13
N GLU A 232 -18.60 4.13 17.00
CA GLU A 232 -18.49 4.40 18.41
C GLU A 232 -17.01 4.64 18.73
N LEU A 233 -16.72 5.73 19.45
CA LEU A 233 -15.37 6.09 19.87
C LEU A 233 -15.29 6.02 21.38
N GLU A 234 -14.23 5.41 21.92
CA GLU A 234 -13.93 5.43 23.35
C GLU A 234 -12.44 5.74 23.59
N LEU A 235 -12.14 6.50 24.65
CA LEU A 235 -10.76 6.65 25.14
C LEU A 235 -10.40 5.54 26.13
N PHE A 236 -9.27 4.89 25.88
CA PHE A 236 -8.76 3.82 26.74
C PHE A 236 -7.29 4.07 27.12
N PRO A 237 -6.91 4.10 28.42
CA PRO A 237 -7.76 4.26 29.59
C PRO A 237 -8.55 5.58 29.55
N ARG A 238 -9.66 5.64 30.30
CA ARG A 238 -10.54 6.81 30.34
C ARG A 238 -9.79 8.05 30.85
N ALA A 239 -10.06 9.19 30.21
CA ALA A 239 -9.54 10.46 30.68
C ALA A 239 -10.31 10.91 31.93
N THR A 240 -9.59 11.27 33.01
CA THR A 240 -10.18 11.80 34.26
C THR A 240 -10.57 13.27 34.17
N LYS A 241 -10.09 13.98 33.14
CA LYS A 241 -10.39 15.38 32.85
C LYS A 241 -11.05 15.48 31.48
N HIS A 242 -12.05 16.33 31.37
CA HIS A 242 -12.75 16.63 30.12
C HIS A 242 -12.43 18.04 29.65
N VAL A 243 -12.46 18.25 28.34
CA VAL A 243 -12.35 19.58 27.73
C VAL A 243 -13.77 20.09 27.48
N GLU A 244 -14.03 21.37 27.73
CA GLU A 244 -15.31 21.94 27.32
C GLU A 244 -15.49 21.88 25.80
N GLU A 245 -16.70 21.55 25.34
CA GLU A 245 -17.01 21.41 23.92
C GLU A 245 -16.63 22.65 23.10
N ASN A 246 -16.88 23.84 23.65
CA ASN A 246 -16.52 25.11 23.01
C ASN A 246 -15.00 25.25 22.81
N VAL A 247 -14.19 24.74 23.73
CA VAL A 247 -12.73 24.80 23.63
C VAL A 247 -12.25 23.85 22.53
N VAL A 248 -12.77 22.62 22.48
CA VAL A 248 -12.45 21.65 21.41
C VAL A 248 -12.82 22.22 20.04
N ARG A 249 -14.05 22.72 19.89
CA ARG A 249 -14.55 23.32 18.65
C ARG A 249 -13.70 24.51 18.22
N THR A 250 -13.44 25.44 19.13
CA THR A 250 -12.62 26.64 18.85
C THR A 250 -11.21 26.25 18.39
N GLN A 251 -10.60 25.24 19.02
CA GLN A 251 -9.29 24.74 18.60
C GLN A 251 -9.31 24.19 17.16
N ILE A 252 -10.28 23.33 16.85
CA ILE A 252 -10.45 22.74 15.51
C ILE A 252 -10.67 23.83 14.46
N ASP A 253 -11.56 24.79 14.73
CA ASP A 253 -11.87 25.89 13.82
C ASP A 253 -10.66 26.80 13.59
N LEU A 254 -9.86 27.08 14.63
CA LEU A 254 -8.62 27.86 14.54
C LEU A 254 -7.58 27.15 13.66
N GLU A 255 -7.38 25.85 13.84
CA GLU A 255 -6.45 25.05 13.04
C GLU A 255 -6.87 24.98 11.57
N ARG A 256 -8.17 24.76 11.30
CA ARG A 256 -8.71 24.77 9.93
C ARG A 256 -8.55 26.14 9.27
N GLY A 257 -8.83 27.22 10.00
CA GLY A 257 -8.63 28.58 9.52
C GLY A 257 -7.16 28.89 9.21
N LYS A 258 -6.24 28.44 10.07
CA LYS A 258 -4.80 28.55 9.85
C LYS A 258 -4.36 27.81 8.59
N GLN A 259 -4.83 26.57 8.39
CA GLN A 259 -4.52 25.78 7.20
C GLN A 259 -5.02 26.46 5.93
N ALA A 260 -6.28 26.89 5.92
CA ALA A 260 -6.88 27.54 4.76
C ALA A 260 -6.13 28.83 4.36
N GLU A 261 -5.67 29.60 5.35
CA GLU A 261 -4.86 30.79 5.11
C GLU A 261 -3.46 30.46 4.57
N GLN A 262 -2.83 29.39 5.04
CA GLN A 262 -1.55 28.92 4.50
C GLN A 262 -1.70 28.47 3.04
N ASP A 263 -2.73 27.68 2.74
CA ASP A 263 -3.02 27.20 1.38
C ASP A 263 -3.32 28.38 0.44
N ARG A 264 -4.07 29.39 0.91
CA ARG A 264 -4.35 30.63 0.15
C ARG A 264 -3.08 31.40 -0.17
N ARG A 265 -2.21 31.62 0.82
CA ARG A 265 -0.92 32.31 0.63
C ARG A 265 -0.02 31.57 -0.35
N PHE A 266 0.04 30.24 -0.24
CA PHE A 266 0.81 29.43 -1.18
C PHE A 266 0.27 29.53 -2.60
N LEU A 267 -1.06 29.53 -2.78
CA LEU A 267 -1.68 29.70 -4.10
C LEU A 267 -1.36 31.06 -4.72
N GLU A 268 -1.40 32.14 -3.93
CA GLU A 268 -1.03 33.49 -4.38
C GLU A 268 0.44 33.57 -4.79
N TYR A 269 1.33 33.00 -3.96
CA TYR A 269 2.75 32.86 -4.28
C TYR A 269 2.98 32.07 -5.57
N ALA A 270 2.35 30.91 -5.71
CA ALA A 270 2.49 30.05 -6.88
C ALA A 270 2.01 30.75 -8.17
N LYS A 271 0.92 31.52 -8.11
CA LYS A 271 0.45 32.35 -9.23
C LYS A 271 1.44 33.44 -9.62
N HIS A 272 2.10 34.07 -8.65
CA HIS A 272 3.13 35.06 -8.92
C HIS A 272 4.38 34.42 -9.53
N TRP A 273 4.88 33.36 -8.92
CA TRP A 273 6.03 32.58 -9.38
C TRP A 273 5.82 32.03 -10.80
N TRP A 274 4.60 31.57 -11.13
CA TRP A 274 4.24 31.09 -12.45
C TRP A 274 4.31 32.18 -13.52
N ARG A 275 3.79 33.38 -13.21
CA ARG A 275 3.90 34.54 -14.13
C ARG A 275 5.36 34.89 -14.39
N GLU A 276 6.17 34.98 -13.34
CA GLU A 276 7.61 35.21 -13.51
C GLU A 276 8.30 34.15 -14.37
N TYR A 277 7.91 32.88 -14.23
CA TYR A 277 8.47 31.79 -15.04
C TYR A 277 8.10 31.91 -16.52
N LEU A 278 6.87 32.32 -16.83
CA LEU A 278 6.41 32.56 -18.20
C LEU A 278 7.08 33.77 -18.83
N ASP A 279 7.38 34.81 -18.04
CA ASP A 279 8.03 36.04 -18.51
C ASP A 279 9.52 35.83 -18.89
N ILE A 280 10.14 34.71 -18.50
CA ILE A 280 11.56 34.45 -18.82
C ILE A 280 11.75 34.17 -20.32
N LYS A 281 10.97 33.26 -20.90
CA LYS A 281 11.07 32.92 -22.33
C LYS A 281 9.70 32.48 -22.90
N PRO A 282 9.36 32.83 -24.16
CA PRO A 282 8.09 32.44 -24.77
C PRO A 282 7.84 30.91 -24.77
N ALA A 283 8.88 30.10 -24.99
CA ALA A 283 8.79 28.64 -25.00
C ALA A 283 8.35 28.02 -23.66
N HIS A 284 8.30 28.79 -22.57
CA HIS A 284 7.86 28.29 -21.26
C HIS A 284 6.34 28.02 -21.21
N GLN A 285 5.56 28.60 -22.12
CA GLN A 285 4.11 28.39 -22.20
C GLN A 285 3.74 26.94 -22.54
N ASP A 286 4.59 26.25 -23.31
CA ASP A 286 4.36 24.87 -23.75
C ASP A 286 4.96 23.82 -22.80
N ARG A 287 5.70 24.24 -21.76
CA ARG A 287 6.38 23.33 -20.84
C ARG A 287 5.42 22.76 -19.81
N LEU A 288 5.53 21.46 -19.56
CA LEU A 288 4.72 20.74 -18.57
C LEU A 288 5.20 21.02 -17.14
N ILE A 289 4.72 22.11 -16.54
CA ILE A 289 5.02 22.48 -15.15
C ILE A 289 3.85 22.10 -14.24
N LYS A 290 4.04 21.08 -13.41
CA LYS A 290 2.99 20.55 -12.54
C LYS A 290 3.15 21.05 -11.10
N ILE A 291 2.54 22.19 -10.76
CA ILE A 291 2.59 22.76 -9.40
C ILE A 291 1.54 22.11 -8.48
N PHE A 292 0.32 21.91 -8.99
CA PHE A 292 -0.81 21.36 -8.25
C PHE A 292 -1.37 20.11 -8.93
N ALA A 293 -1.89 19.18 -8.13
CA ALA A 293 -2.68 18.04 -8.56
C ALA A 293 -3.97 17.94 -7.74
N LEU A 294 -5.00 17.29 -8.28
CA LEU A 294 -6.20 16.96 -7.52
C LEU A 294 -5.96 15.66 -6.76
N ASP A 295 -6.25 15.64 -5.46
CA ASP A 295 -6.33 14.40 -4.69
C ASP A 295 -7.59 13.58 -5.03
N GLU A 296 -7.72 12.37 -4.49
CA GLU A 296 -8.88 11.52 -4.71
C GLU A 296 -10.22 12.12 -4.23
N ASN A 297 -10.16 13.17 -3.41
CA ASN A 297 -11.31 13.90 -2.90
C ASN A 297 -11.54 15.22 -3.67
N SER A 298 -10.88 15.39 -4.81
CA SER A 298 -10.94 16.57 -5.68
C SER A 298 -10.51 17.87 -5.00
N ASN A 299 -9.58 17.81 -4.05
CA ASN A 299 -8.93 19.00 -3.50
C ASN A 299 -7.62 19.25 -4.21
N TYR A 300 -7.33 20.52 -4.53
CA TYR A 300 -6.03 20.91 -5.07
C TYR A 300 -4.95 20.82 -4.00
N ARG A 301 -3.91 20.05 -4.27
CA ARG A 301 -2.76 19.85 -3.41
C ARG A 301 -1.48 20.21 -4.17
N PRO A 302 -0.50 20.88 -3.53
CA PRO A 302 0.82 21.03 -4.12
C PRO A 302 1.43 19.65 -4.40
N VAL A 303 2.04 19.42 -5.56
CA VAL A 303 2.59 18.09 -5.89
C VAL A 303 3.63 17.58 -4.89
N CYS A 304 4.32 18.51 -4.20
CA CYS A 304 5.32 18.19 -3.18
C CYS A 304 4.70 17.52 -1.94
N SER A 305 3.40 17.71 -1.66
CA SER A 305 2.75 17.09 -0.50
C SER A 305 2.44 15.60 -0.68
N PHE A 306 2.51 15.08 -1.90
CA PHE A 306 2.35 13.65 -2.18
C PHE A 306 3.63 12.84 -1.94
N ILE A 307 4.74 13.51 -1.67
CA ILE A 307 6.03 12.88 -1.44
C ILE A 307 6.42 13.13 0.00
N THR A 308 6.75 12.06 0.72
CA THR A 308 7.32 12.15 2.07
C THR A 308 8.34 11.02 2.23
N PRO A 309 9.51 11.24 2.83
CA PRO A 309 10.47 10.17 3.06
C PRO A 309 9.82 8.98 3.79
N LEU A 310 9.79 7.83 3.13
CA LEU A 310 9.15 6.62 3.63
C LEU A 310 10.20 5.55 3.88
N ARG A 311 10.35 5.16 5.15
CA ARG A 311 11.21 4.05 5.54
C ARG A 311 10.43 2.74 5.47
N ALA A 312 10.95 1.78 4.71
CA ALA A 312 10.33 0.46 4.54
C ALA A 312 10.57 -0.52 5.71
N GLY A 313 11.17 -0.06 6.81
CA GLY A 313 11.54 -0.92 7.94
C GLY A 313 12.49 -2.04 7.49
N ARG A 314 12.17 -3.28 7.86
CA ARG A 314 12.90 -4.50 7.44
C ARG A 314 12.23 -5.22 6.27
N LEU A 315 11.33 -4.55 5.56
CA LEU A 315 10.57 -5.17 4.46
C LEU A 315 11.26 -5.01 3.10
N LEU A 316 12.12 -4.00 2.94
CA LEU A 316 12.91 -3.75 1.75
C LEU A 316 14.33 -3.38 2.18
N ASP A 317 15.29 -4.19 1.75
CA ASP A 317 16.70 -4.09 2.14
C ASP A 317 17.48 -3.07 1.31
N THR A 318 17.05 -2.83 0.06
CA THR A 318 17.78 -1.95 -0.87
C THR A 318 16.87 -1.04 -1.70
N PRO A 319 17.39 0.12 -2.18
CA PRO A 319 16.68 0.98 -3.12
C PRO A 319 16.21 0.27 -4.40
N ARG A 320 16.97 -0.72 -4.88
CA ARG A 320 16.58 -1.50 -6.07
C ARG A 320 15.45 -2.48 -5.77
N GLN A 321 15.44 -3.09 -4.60
CA GLN A 321 14.31 -3.92 -4.15
C GLN A 321 13.05 -3.07 -3.96
N ALA A 322 13.19 -1.82 -3.48
CA ALA A 322 12.09 -0.87 -3.43
C ALA A 322 11.52 -0.54 -4.82
N MET A 323 12.39 -0.28 -5.80
CA MET A 323 11.97 -0.13 -7.20
C MET A 323 11.27 -1.39 -7.73
N ARG A 324 11.81 -2.59 -7.45
CA ARG A 324 11.18 -3.85 -7.85
C ARG A 324 9.78 -3.99 -7.22
N PHE A 325 9.63 -3.72 -5.92
CA PHE A 325 8.34 -3.69 -5.24
C PHE A 325 7.34 -2.77 -5.94
N VAL A 326 7.72 -1.51 -6.18
CA VAL A 326 6.82 -0.53 -6.82
C VAL A 326 6.40 -1.00 -8.22
N SER A 327 7.32 -1.59 -9.00
CA SER A 327 7.00 -2.11 -10.33
C SER A 327 6.04 -3.31 -10.35
N LEU A 328 5.82 -3.95 -9.19
CA LEU A 328 4.90 -5.08 -9.04
C LEU A 328 3.50 -4.65 -8.58
N VAL A 329 3.34 -3.40 -8.12
CA VAL A 329 2.03 -2.80 -7.92
C VAL A 329 1.35 -2.66 -9.28
N ARG A 330 0.04 -2.90 -9.35
CA ARG A 330 -0.65 -2.94 -10.64
C ARG A 330 -0.79 -1.53 -11.21
N TYR A 331 -0.33 -1.34 -12.43
CA TYR A 331 -0.60 -0.14 -13.19
C TYR A 331 -2.03 -0.13 -13.72
N GLU A 332 -2.77 0.92 -13.40
CA GLU A 332 -4.11 1.18 -13.93
C GLU A 332 -4.21 2.67 -14.26
N LYS A 333 -4.38 2.98 -15.54
CA LYS A 333 -4.64 4.35 -15.97
C LYS A 333 -6.11 4.68 -15.78
N GLN A 334 -6.43 5.70 -15.01
CA GLN A 334 -7.81 6.13 -14.80
C GLN A 334 -8.37 6.68 -16.13
N GLN A 335 -9.43 6.05 -16.64
CA GLN A 335 -10.14 6.50 -17.84
C GLN A 335 -11.44 7.18 -17.40
N THR A 336 -11.67 8.41 -17.86
CA THR A 336 -12.96 9.08 -17.70
C THR A 336 -14.00 8.42 -18.62
N LEU A 337 -15.15 8.05 -18.06
CA LEU A 337 -16.32 7.63 -18.85
C LEU A 337 -16.74 8.79 -19.77
N GLY A 338 -16.97 8.50 -21.06
CA GLY A 338 -17.52 9.48 -22.02
C GLY A 338 -16.52 10.28 -22.85
N GLY A 339 -15.22 9.94 -22.83
CA GLY A 339 -14.25 10.52 -23.78
C GLY A 339 -13.95 12.02 -23.61
N GLY A 340 -14.40 12.63 -22.50
CA GLY A 340 -14.03 13.99 -22.11
C GLY A 340 -12.57 14.09 -21.62
N ASP A 341 -12.08 15.32 -21.44
CA ASP A 341 -10.73 15.57 -20.95
C ASP A 341 -10.44 14.76 -19.68
N LYS A 342 -9.25 14.15 -19.68
CA LYS A 342 -8.78 13.26 -18.62
C LYS A 342 -8.79 14.02 -17.30
N LEU A 343 -9.61 13.59 -16.33
CA LEU A 343 -9.48 14.10 -14.97
C LEU A 343 -8.28 13.42 -14.32
N GLU A 344 -7.15 14.11 -14.33
CA GLU A 344 -5.93 13.68 -13.66
C GLU A 344 -6.13 13.74 -12.14
N GLN A 345 -6.11 12.58 -11.50
CA GLN A 345 -6.32 12.40 -10.07
C GLN A 345 -5.13 11.66 -9.47
N TRP A 346 -4.52 12.24 -8.45
CA TRP A 346 -3.44 11.63 -7.68
C TRP A 346 -4.02 11.05 -6.40
N SER A 347 -3.48 9.94 -5.94
CA SER A 347 -3.96 9.29 -4.72
C SER A 347 -3.08 9.65 -3.54
N THR A 348 -3.68 9.83 -2.35
CA THR A 348 -2.92 9.72 -1.11
C THR A 348 -2.22 8.36 -1.04
N LEU A 349 -1.06 8.31 -0.39
CA LEU A 349 -0.30 7.07 -0.29
C LEU A 349 -1.09 5.95 0.39
N HIS A 350 -1.94 6.29 1.36
CA HIS A 350 -2.79 5.31 2.04
C HIS A 350 -3.89 4.76 1.12
N ALA A 351 -4.53 5.60 0.30
CA ALA A 351 -5.50 5.13 -0.69
C ALA A 351 -4.83 4.26 -1.76
N PHE A 352 -3.67 4.68 -2.29
CA PHE A 352 -2.92 3.93 -3.29
C PHE A 352 -2.48 2.54 -2.79
N LEU A 353 -1.84 2.46 -1.63
CA LEU A 353 -1.40 1.19 -1.05
C LEU A 353 -2.57 0.27 -0.71
N SER A 354 -3.68 0.83 -0.19
CA SER A 354 -4.88 0.05 0.15
C SER A 354 -5.58 -0.50 -1.10
N ARG A 355 -5.59 0.26 -2.20
CA ARG A 355 -6.14 -0.16 -3.51
C ARG A 355 -5.21 -1.13 -4.25
N ASN A 356 -3.89 -1.07 -3.98
CA ASN A 356 -2.83 -1.85 -4.62
C ASN A 356 -2.83 -1.76 -6.17
N LYS A 357 -3.23 -0.59 -6.68
CA LYS A 357 -3.14 -0.18 -8.08
C LYS A 357 -3.31 1.33 -8.26
N GLY A 358 -2.75 1.89 -9.33
CA GLY A 358 -2.76 3.33 -9.60
C GLY A 358 -2.04 3.71 -10.90
N ASP A 359 -1.95 5.01 -11.19
CA ASP A 359 -1.33 5.54 -12.41
C ASP A 359 0.19 5.75 -12.20
N CYS A 360 0.89 6.27 -13.22
CA CYS A 360 2.33 6.45 -13.19
C CYS A 360 2.81 7.45 -12.13
N GLU A 361 1.99 8.45 -11.82
CA GLU A 361 2.22 9.47 -10.80
C GLU A 361 2.20 8.85 -9.39
N ASP A 362 1.23 7.98 -9.09
CA ASP A 362 1.15 7.25 -7.81
C ASP A 362 2.39 6.36 -7.61
N HIS A 363 2.83 5.67 -8.67
CA HIS A 363 4.02 4.83 -8.63
C HIS A 363 5.31 5.67 -8.45
N ALA A 364 5.42 6.80 -9.15
CA ALA A 364 6.59 7.67 -9.06
C ALA A 364 6.70 8.34 -7.67
N THR A 365 5.58 8.79 -7.10
CA THR A 365 5.54 9.40 -5.76
C THR A 365 5.89 8.40 -4.65
N LEU A 366 5.37 7.16 -4.71
CA LEU A 366 5.76 6.08 -3.80
C LEU A 366 7.26 5.74 -3.93
N LEU A 367 7.77 5.57 -5.16
CA LEU A 367 9.18 5.25 -5.37
C LEU A 367 10.09 6.38 -4.86
N CYS A 368 9.79 7.63 -5.20
CA CYS A 368 10.54 8.79 -4.71
C CYS A 368 10.56 8.83 -3.17
N SER A 369 9.40 8.62 -2.54
CA SER A 369 9.26 8.54 -1.08
C SER A 369 10.16 7.46 -0.47
N LEU A 370 10.20 6.26 -1.07
CA LEU A 370 11.07 5.17 -0.62
C LEU A 370 12.55 5.49 -0.79
N LEU A 371 12.97 6.01 -1.94
CA LEU A 371 14.38 6.37 -2.20
C LEU A 371 14.86 7.46 -1.24
N LEU A 372 14.02 8.48 -0.96
CA LEU A 372 14.27 9.47 0.08
C LEU A 372 14.39 8.83 1.47
N GLY A 373 13.59 7.81 1.77
CA GLY A 373 13.66 7.03 3.00
C GLY A 373 14.97 6.27 3.18
N PHE A 374 15.61 5.84 2.08
CA PHE A 374 16.98 5.30 2.06
C PHE A 374 18.07 6.39 2.09
N GLY A 375 17.70 7.67 2.10
CA GLY A 375 18.64 8.79 2.15
C GLY A 375 19.22 9.20 0.79
N LEU A 376 18.64 8.75 -0.33
CA LEU A 376 19.04 9.21 -1.66
C LEU A 376 18.44 10.58 -1.96
N ASP A 377 19.17 11.42 -2.69
CA ASP A 377 18.65 12.70 -3.20
C ASP A 377 17.76 12.44 -4.43
N ALA A 378 16.49 12.16 -4.16
CA ALA A 378 15.52 11.72 -5.14
C ALA A 378 14.46 12.78 -5.45
N TYR A 379 14.04 12.82 -6.72
CA TYR A 379 13.05 13.75 -7.25
C TYR A 379 12.11 13.04 -8.21
N VAL A 380 10.83 13.39 -8.18
CA VAL A 380 9.92 13.07 -9.28
C VAL A 380 10.18 14.04 -10.43
N CYS A 381 10.35 13.50 -11.62
CA CYS A 381 10.42 14.22 -12.88
C CYS A 381 9.07 14.16 -13.58
N PHE A 382 8.61 15.29 -14.11
CA PHE A 382 7.36 15.39 -14.85
C PHE A 382 7.61 15.92 -16.26
N GLY A 383 7.11 15.21 -17.26
CA GLY A 383 7.39 15.52 -18.65
C GLY A 383 6.74 14.53 -19.61
N THR A 384 7.43 14.18 -20.70
CA THR A 384 6.87 13.29 -21.74
C THR A 384 7.77 12.10 -22.09
N LYS A 385 7.15 11.04 -22.59
CA LYS A 385 7.78 9.93 -23.32
C LYS A 385 7.56 10.08 -24.83
N ALA A 386 7.90 9.04 -25.60
CA ALA A 386 7.61 8.95 -27.02
C ALA A 386 6.15 9.33 -27.35
N LYS A 387 5.94 9.94 -28.52
CA LYS A 387 4.62 10.43 -29.00
C LYS A 387 3.98 11.51 -28.09
N GLY A 388 4.76 12.20 -27.27
CA GLY A 388 4.26 13.29 -26.42
C GLY A 388 3.41 12.83 -25.23
N ALA A 389 3.43 11.53 -24.89
CA ALA A 389 2.67 11.02 -23.77
C ALA A 389 3.21 11.55 -22.44
N VAL A 390 2.39 12.29 -21.70
CA VAL A 390 2.70 12.75 -20.33
C VAL A 390 3.06 11.56 -19.45
N HIS A 391 4.13 11.70 -18.68
CA HIS A 391 4.65 10.64 -17.81
C HIS A 391 5.41 11.23 -16.62
N ALA A 392 5.29 10.57 -15.48
CA ALA A 392 6.11 10.82 -14.30
C ALA A 392 7.12 9.67 -14.10
N TRP A 393 8.36 10.00 -13.78
CA TRP A 393 9.40 9.05 -13.38
C TRP A 393 10.21 9.61 -12.23
N VAL A 394 11.14 8.83 -11.66
CA VAL A 394 11.98 9.30 -10.55
C VAL A 394 13.41 9.45 -11.03
N MET A 395 14.11 10.48 -10.57
CA MET A 395 15.55 10.59 -10.71
C MET A 395 16.22 10.63 -9.34
N THR A 396 17.47 10.20 -9.30
CA THR A 396 18.38 10.46 -8.18
C THR A 396 19.63 11.17 -8.68
N ILE A 397 20.11 12.13 -7.91
CA ILE A 397 21.38 12.80 -8.12
C ILE A 397 22.32 12.30 -7.02
N SER A 398 23.44 11.71 -7.40
CA SER A 398 24.44 11.26 -6.42
C SER A 398 25.41 12.38 -6.07
N THR A 399 26.23 12.18 -5.04
CA THR A 399 27.12 13.23 -4.50
C THR A 399 28.19 13.70 -5.49
N ASP A 400 28.53 12.87 -6.48
CA ASP A 400 29.44 13.21 -7.60
C ASP A 400 28.70 13.86 -8.79
N GLY A 401 27.38 14.06 -8.68
CA GLY A 401 26.53 14.63 -9.72
C GLY A 401 26.00 13.61 -10.74
N LEU A 402 26.26 12.30 -10.57
CA LEU A 402 25.72 11.30 -11.50
C LEU A 402 24.20 11.21 -11.36
N VAL A 403 23.52 11.41 -12.48
CA VAL A 403 22.06 11.38 -12.59
C VAL A 403 21.61 10.00 -13.03
N THR A 404 20.68 9.42 -12.27
CA THR A 404 20.09 8.11 -12.58
C THR A 404 18.57 8.24 -12.64
N PHE A 405 17.97 7.82 -13.75
CA PHE A 405 16.52 7.71 -13.91
C PHE A 405 16.03 6.31 -13.50
N TRP A 406 14.90 6.28 -12.80
CA TRP A 406 14.22 5.11 -12.27
C TRP A 406 12.81 5.06 -12.84
N GLU A 407 12.50 4.04 -13.63
CA GLU A 407 11.17 3.83 -14.20
C GLU A 407 10.32 2.98 -13.25
N SER A 408 9.37 3.64 -12.58
CA SER A 408 8.56 3.05 -11.51
C SER A 408 7.65 1.93 -11.99
N LEU A 409 7.23 1.92 -13.25
CA LEU A 409 6.28 0.94 -13.79
C LEU A 409 6.91 -0.39 -14.22
N ASN A 410 8.21 -0.43 -14.48
CA ASN A 410 8.86 -1.65 -15.01
C ASN A 410 10.17 -2.02 -14.29
N GLY A 411 10.64 -1.17 -13.38
CA GLY A 411 11.84 -1.42 -12.60
C GLY A 411 13.15 -1.28 -13.39
N HIS A 412 13.12 -0.59 -14.53
CA HIS A 412 14.35 -0.26 -15.26
C HIS A 412 15.01 0.99 -14.71
N ARG A 413 16.32 1.05 -14.93
CA ARG A 413 17.14 2.15 -14.50
C ARG A 413 18.09 2.58 -15.60
N PHE A 414 18.25 3.88 -15.76
CA PHE A 414 19.04 4.47 -16.83
C PHE A 414 20.00 5.50 -16.24
N ILE A 415 21.28 5.39 -16.57
CA ILE A 415 22.24 6.45 -16.29
C ILE A 415 22.02 7.54 -17.34
N HIS A 416 21.87 8.78 -16.89
CA HIS A 416 21.71 9.94 -17.76
C HIS A 416 23.05 10.65 -17.94
N GLU A 417 23.44 10.80 -19.20
CA GLU A 417 24.62 11.54 -19.62
C GLU A 417 24.14 12.57 -20.65
N PRO A 418 24.21 13.89 -20.33
CA PRO A 418 23.68 14.91 -21.23
C PRO A 418 24.54 14.99 -22.50
N ILE A 419 23.88 14.98 -23.66
CA ILE A 419 24.52 15.18 -24.96
C ILE A 419 24.90 16.65 -25.08
N ASP A 420 26.16 16.92 -25.46
CA ASP A 420 26.58 18.26 -25.85
C ASP A 420 26.19 18.50 -27.32
N PRO A 421 25.24 19.40 -27.61
CA PRO A 421 24.82 19.69 -28.98
C PRO A 421 25.93 20.34 -29.83
N MET A 422 27.00 20.82 -29.20
CA MET A 422 28.16 21.41 -29.89
C MET A 422 29.30 20.41 -30.14
N ALA A 423 29.20 19.19 -29.61
CA ALA A 423 30.20 18.15 -29.85
C ALA A 423 30.11 17.58 -31.28
N PRO A 424 31.20 17.02 -31.84
CA PRO A 424 31.19 16.36 -33.14
C PRO A 424 30.11 15.27 -33.21
N PRO A 425 29.45 15.05 -34.37
CA PRO A 425 28.37 14.07 -34.49
C PRO A 425 28.84 12.68 -34.06
N MET A 426 28.34 12.23 -32.91
CA MET A 426 28.62 10.91 -32.34
C MET A 426 28.13 9.80 -33.27
N ALA A 427 28.84 8.67 -33.28
CA ALA A 427 28.42 7.48 -34.01
C ALA A 427 27.03 7.02 -33.53
N LYS A 428 26.21 6.44 -34.43
CA LYS A 428 24.82 5.97 -34.19
C LYS A 428 24.59 5.08 -32.94
N LYS A 429 25.63 4.64 -32.23
CA LYS A 429 25.59 3.75 -31.06
C LYS A 429 25.26 4.44 -29.72
N GLU A 430 25.21 5.76 -29.65
CA GLU A 430 25.05 6.51 -28.38
C GLU A 430 23.73 7.29 -28.30
N ARG A 431 22.61 6.70 -28.76
CA ARG A 431 21.28 7.26 -28.50
C ARG A 431 20.93 7.16 -27.01
N ALA A 432 20.19 8.14 -26.50
CA ALA A 432 19.65 8.12 -25.15
C ALA A 432 18.96 6.76 -24.86
N LYS A 433 19.46 6.06 -23.84
CA LYS A 433 19.03 4.69 -23.48
C LYS A 433 17.64 4.66 -22.83
N HIS A 434 17.10 5.82 -22.47
CA HIS A 434 15.83 5.97 -21.76
C HIS A 434 14.67 6.41 -22.68
N PRO A 435 13.40 6.17 -22.29
CA PRO A 435 12.24 6.50 -23.13
C PRO A 435 11.79 7.97 -23.06
N TYR A 436 12.32 8.75 -22.10
CA TYR A 436 11.90 10.14 -21.84
C TYR A 436 12.35 11.11 -22.93
N LYS A 437 11.51 12.10 -23.21
CA LYS A 437 11.68 13.06 -24.31
C LYS A 437 11.76 14.48 -23.81
N THR A 438 10.81 14.94 -23.01
CA THR A 438 10.87 16.27 -22.38
C THR A 438 10.76 16.19 -20.87
N VAL A 439 11.33 17.18 -20.18
CA VAL A 439 11.19 17.38 -18.72
C VAL A 439 10.86 18.85 -18.45
N GLY A 440 9.70 19.07 -17.83
CA GLY A 440 9.23 20.41 -17.48
C GLY A 440 9.63 20.78 -16.06
N CYS A 441 9.34 19.94 -15.07
CA CYS A 441 9.69 20.20 -13.68
C CYS A 441 10.18 18.96 -12.95
N VAL A 442 10.93 19.20 -11.87
CA VAL A 442 11.35 18.17 -10.93
C VAL A 442 11.07 18.62 -9.51
N PHE A 443 10.63 17.71 -8.64
CA PHE A 443 10.24 18.07 -7.29
C PHE A 443 10.35 16.90 -6.31
N ASN A 444 10.47 17.23 -5.03
CA ASN A 444 10.38 16.30 -3.92
C ASN A 444 9.62 16.94 -2.75
N HIS A 445 9.64 16.32 -1.58
CA HIS A 445 8.95 16.81 -0.38
C HIS A 445 9.43 18.18 0.16
N ARG A 446 10.56 18.73 -0.31
CA ARG A 446 11.16 19.99 0.17
C ARG A 446 11.40 21.03 -0.92
N ALA A 447 11.49 20.61 -2.17
CA ALA A 447 11.94 21.47 -3.24
C ALA A 447 11.15 21.24 -4.52
N PHE A 448 10.95 22.34 -5.26
CA PHE A 448 10.32 22.37 -6.56
C PHE A 448 11.16 23.18 -7.52
N TYR A 449 11.45 22.62 -8.70
CA TYR A 449 12.25 23.24 -9.75
C TYR A 449 11.54 23.12 -11.10
N ALA A 450 11.39 24.24 -11.81
CA ALA A 450 11.02 24.21 -13.23
C ALA A 450 12.26 24.38 -14.11
N ASN A 451 12.29 23.62 -15.20
CA ASN A 451 13.34 23.65 -16.19
C ASN A 451 13.38 25.04 -16.84
N ASN A 452 14.49 25.74 -16.68
CA ASN A 452 14.75 27.07 -17.22
C ASN A 452 15.78 27.06 -18.37
N GLN A 453 16.17 25.88 -18.85
CA GLN A 453 17.12 25.72 -19.95
C GLN A 453 16.54 26.21 -21.28
N THR A 454 17.35 26.25 -22.35
CA THR A 454 16.91 26.74 -23.67
C THR A 454 15.83 25.84 -24.29
N ASN A 455 16.00 24.52 -24.19
CA ASN A 455 14.98 23.53 -24.55
C ASN A 455 14.65 22.66 -23.32
N ASP A 456 13.63 21.83 -23.45
CA ASP A 456 13.16 20.92 -22.42
C ASP A 456 13.49 19.44 -22.73
N ARG A 457 14.37 19.17 -23.70
CA ARG A 457 14.71 17.80 -24.12
C ARG A 457 15.54 17.11 -23.05
N VAL A 458 15.11 15.94 -22.60
CA VAL A 458 15.78 15.19 -21.53
C VAL A 458 17.21 14.83 -21.91
N GLU A 459 17.45 14.43 -23.17
CA GLU A 459 18.78 13.99 -23.62
C GLU A 459 19.85 15.10 -23.61
N GLU A 460 19.45 16.38 -23.68
CA GLU A 460 20.34 17.54 -23.62
C GLU A 460 20.32 18.21 -22.22
N CYS A 461 19.40 17.78 -21.35
CA CYS A 461 19.11 18.42 -20.08
C CYS A 461 20.25 18.23 -19.06
N ARG A 462 20.72 19.34 -18.48
CA ARG A 462 21.65 19.36 -17.35
C ARG A 462 20.89 19.48 -16.04
N PHE A 463 21.00 18.48 -15.17
CA PHE A 463 20.30 18.43 -13.88
C PHE A 463 21.12 19.03 -12.73
N ASP A 464 21.78 20.16 -12.97
CA ASP A 464 22.38 20.98 -11.92
C ASP A 464 21.30 21.89 -11.31
N LEU A 465 20.52 21.34 -10.37
CA LEU A 465 19.33 21.98 -9.82
C LEU A 465 19.63 23.25 -9.00
N GLN A 466 20.88 23.42 -8.54
CA GLN A 466 21.28 24.60 -7.77
C GLN A 466 21.58 25.80 -8.68
N ASN A 467 21.78 25.57 -9.98
CA ASN A 467 22.03 26.62 -10.94
C ASN A 467 20.73 27.30 -11.41
N GLY A 468 20.47 28.50 -10.89
CA GLY A 468 19.27 29.30 -11.21
C GLY A 468 19.08 29.63 -12.70
N SER A 469 20.14 29.61 -13.52
CA SER A 469 20.03 29.80 -14.97
C SER A 469 19.47 28.57 -15.69
N LEU A 470 19.63 27.38 -15.08
CA LEU A 470 19.16 26.11 -15.62
C LEU A 470 17.83 25.69 -15.01
N TRP A 471 17.59 26.01 -13.74
CA TRP A 471 16.39 25.62 -12.99
C TRP A 471 15.87 26.79 -12.15
N LYS A 472 14.61 27.20 -12.37
CA LYS A 472 13.93 28.16 -11.49
C LYS A 472 13.37 27.40 -10.30
N SER A 473 13.81 27.72 -9.10
CA SER A 473 13.33 27.11 -7.86
C SER A 473 12.18 27.92 -7.24
N MET A 474 11.35 27.25 -6.44
CA MET A 474 10.48 27.93 -5.47
C MET A 474 11.22 28.15 -4.15
N ALA A 475 10.83 29.20 -3.41
CA ALA A 475 11.33 29.45 -2.07
C ALA A 475 11.01 28.28 -1.13
N ASN A 476 12.05 27.70 -0.53
CA ASN A 476 11.92 26.53 0.34
C ASN A 476 11.01 26.82 1.55
N GLU A 477 11.12 27.99 2.17
CA GLU A 477 10.30 28.37 3.33
C GLU A 477 8.79 28.37 3.02
N VAL A 478 8.42 28.83 1.82
CA VAL A 478 7.02 28.89 1.37
C VAL A 478 6.49 27.50 1.01
N LEU A 479 7.33 26.63 0.42
CA LEU A 479 6.98 25.23 0.21
C LEU A 479 6.80 24.49 1.55
N MET A 480 7.73 24.68 2.48
CA MET A 480 7.71 24.03 3.79
C MET A 480 6.52 24.49 4.64
N SER A 481 5.93 25.67 4.38
CA SER A 481 4.72 26.10 5.07
C SER A 481 3.45 25.33 4.69
N VAL A 482 3.47 24.55 3.60
CA VAL A 482 2.34 23.71 3.15
C VAL A 482 2.69 22.22 3.00
N CYS A 483 3.96 21.89 2.78
CA CYS A 483 4.43 20.50 2.61
C CYS A 483 5.35 20.02 3.73
N GLY A 484 5.74 20.89 4.65
CA GLY A 484 6.61 20.54 5.77
C GLY A 484 5.95 19.61 6.79
N PRO A 485 6.75 18.95 7.65
CA PRO A 485 6.21 18.19 8.79
C PRO A 485 5.28 19.05 9.65
N GLY A 486 4.05 18.59 9.88
CA GLY A 486 3.03 19.34 10.62
C GLY A 486 2.46 20.58 9.91
N ALA A 487 2.84 20.85 8.66
CA ALA A 487 2.36 22.00 7.88
C ALA A 487 0.99 21.78 7.24
N SER A 488 0.57 20.52 7.08
CA SER A 488 -0.78 20.15 6.69
C SER A 488 -1.25 18.99 7.56
N PRO A 489 -1.67 19.23 8.81
CA PRO A 489 -2.08 18.16 9.72
C PRO A 489 -3.35 17.44 9.23
N LEU A 490 -4.14 18.08 8.39
CA LEU A 490 -5.28 17.47 7.70
C LEU A 490 -4.85 16.52 6.57
N TRP A 491 -3.58 16.55 6.16
CA TRP A 491 -3.00 15.63 5.21
C TRP A 491 -2.28 14.49 5.96
N PRO A 492 -2.53 13.22 5.59
CA PRO A 492 -2.03 12.11 6.38
C PRO A 492 -0.51 12.00 6.27
N SER A 493 0.14 11.70 7.40
CA SER A 493 1.52 11.21 7.41
C SER A 493 1.65 9.95 6.53
N PRO A 494 2.86 9.63 6.04
CA PRO A 494 3.02 8.47 5.17
C PRO A 494 2.69 7.17 5.93
N PRO A 495 1.77 6.35 5.41
CA PRO A 495 1.45 5.04 5.99
C PRO A 495 2.68 4.13 6.05
N PRO A 496 2.88 3.34 7.13
CA PRO A 496 3.86 2.26 7.12
C PRO A 496 3.48 1.22 6.06
N LEU A 497 4.49 0.55 5.50
CA LEU A 497 4.26 -0.61 4.65
C LEU A 497 3.87 -1.83 5.50
N CYS A 498 2.92 -2.61 4.99
CA CYS A 498 2.48 -3.86 5.60
C CYS A 498 3.24 -5.04 4.99
N ALA A 499 3.69 -5.96 5.85
CA ALA A 499 4.29 -7.22 5.41
C ALA A 499 3.26 -8.08 4.65
N SER A 500 3.75 -8.87 3.70
CA SER A 500 2.91 -9.89 3.05
C SER A 500 2.63 -11.03 4.03
N MET A 501 1.36 -11.41 4.17
CA MET A 501 0.94 -12.59 4.93
C MET A 501 0.83 -13.84 4.03
N LEU A 502 1.34 -13.76 2.79
CA LEU A 502 1.24 -14.84 1.82
C LEU A 502 2.20 -15.97 2.16
N ASP A 503 1.67 -17.19 2.33
CA ASP A 503 2.49 -18.40 2.24
C ASP A 503 2.88 -18.63 0.78
N THR A 504 4.13 -18.29 0.47
CA THR A 504 4.66 -18.35 -0.90
C THR A 504 4.84 -19.78 -1.39
N THR A 505 5.09 -20.73 -0.48
CA THR A 505 5.29 -22.13 -0.82
C THR A 505 3.96 -22.75 -1.22
N LEU A 506 2.94 -22.57 -0.39
CA LEU A 506 1.58 -23.02 -0.69
C LEU A 506 1.06 -22.36 -1.97
N ALA A 507 1.20 -21.03 -2.09
CA ALA A 507 0.73 -20.30 -3.27
C ALA A 507 1.43 -20.72 -4.57
N SER A 508 2.72 -21.08 -4.52
CA SER A 508 3.46 -21.58 -5.68
C SER A 508 2.94 -22.95 -6.10
N ASN A 509 2.78 -23.88 -5.14
CA ASN A 509 2.31 -25.23 -5.39
C ASN A 509 0.88 -25.25 -5.93
N ASP A 510 -0.04 -24.50 -5.32
CA ASP A 510 -1.44 -24.42 -5.76
C ASP A 510 -1.55 -23.88 -7.19
N LEU A 511 -0.78 -22.83 -7.52
CA LEU A 511 -0.78 -22.25 -8.86
C LEU A 511 -0.19 -23.23 -9.88
N GLU A 512 0.88 -23.95 -9.53
CA GLU A 512 1.47 -24.99 -10.37
C GLU A 512 0.47 -26.11 -10.69
N ILE A 513 -0.21 -26.64 -9.68
CA ILE A 513 -1.24 -27.69 -9.84
C ILE A 513 -2.37 -27.22 -10.76
N HIS A 514 -2.88 -26.00 -10.56
CA HIS A 514 -3.95 -25.46 -11.40
C HIS A 514 -3.51 -25.26 -12.86
N LEU A 515 -2.30 -24.74 -13.09
CA LEU A 515 -1.75 -24.58 -14.43
C LEU A 515 -1.52 -25.93 -15.11
N ARG A 516 -1.01 -26.96 -14.40
CA ARG A 516 -0.88 -28.32 -14.95
C ARG A 516 -2.22 -28.87 -15.43
N ARG A 517 -3.29 -28.66 -14.65
CA ARG A 517 -4.66 -29.08 -15.04
C ARG A 517 -5.15 -28.37 -16.30
N LEU A 518 -4.97 -27.04 -16.38
CA LEU A 518 -5.36 -26.24 -17.54
C LEU A 518 -4.61 -26.68 -18.81
N VAL A 519 -3.31 -26.93 -18.71
CA VAL A 519 -2.49 -27.43 -19.82
C VAL A 519 -2.95 -28.82 -20.26
N ALA A 520 -3.17 -29.74 -19.32
CA ALA A 520 -3.61 -31.09 -19.62
C ALA A 520 -4.96 -31.10 -20.35
N GLN A 521 -5.91 -30.27 -19.90
CA GLN A 521 -7.20 -30.10 -20.56
C GLN A 521 -7.04 -29.54 -21.98
N HIS A 522 -6.29 -28.45 -22.15
CA HIS A 522 -6.06 -27.84 -23.47
C HIS A 522 -5.40 -28.80 -24.46
N ARG A 523 -4.44 -29.61 -24.01
CA ARG A 523 -3.77 -30.61 -24.83
C ARG A 523 -4.69 -31.78 -25.17
N GLN A 524 -5.52 -32.22 -24.22
CA GLN A 524 -6.53 -33.25 -24.45
C GLN A 524 -7.53 -32.83 -25.53
N ASP A 525 -7.97 -31.57 -25.51
CA ASP A 525 -8.87 -31.01 -26.53
C ASP A 525 -8.25 -31.03 -27.95
N GLN A 526 -6.92 -31.07 -28.04
CA GLN A 526 -6.17 -31.21 -29.30
C GLN A 526 -5.76 -32.66 -29.62
N GLY A 527 -6.20 -33.64 -28.83
CA GLY A 527 -5.83 -35.05 -28.99
C GLY A 527 -4.39 -35.38 -28.58
N LEU A 528 -3.75 -34.54 -27.75
CA LEU A 528 -2.38 -34.72 -27.30
C LEU A 528 -2.32 -35.30 -25.87
N THR A 529 -1.34 -36.15 -25.59
CA THR A 529 -1.03 -36.60 -24.23
C THR A 529 -0.20 -35.56 -23.47
N THR A 530 -0.27 -35.54 -22.13
CA THR A 530 0.44 -34.56 -21.29
C THR A 530 1.31 -35.27 -20.25
N PRO A 531 2.37 -35.99 -20.66
CA PRO A 531 3.28 -36.62 -19.72
C PRO A 531 4.17 -35.56 -19.04
N TRP A 532 3.99 -35.40 -17.73
CA TRP A 532 4.82 -34.52 -16.92
C TRP A 532 6.17 -35.15 -16.57
N ASP A 533 7.21 -34.33 -16.46
CA ASP A 533 8.55 -34.65 -15.97
C ASP A 533 8.82 -33.82 -14.71
N ASP A 534 8.66 -34.45 -13.54
CA ASP A 534 8.78 -33.78 -12.25
C ASP A 534 10.23 -33.44 -11.91
N GLN A 535 11.20 -34.25 -12.36
CA GLN A 535 12.61 -33.95 -12.16
C GLN A 535 13.03 -32.73 -12.99
N LEU A 536 12.62 -32.68 -14.26
CA LEU A 536 12.87 -31.51 -15.10
C LEU A 536 12.17 -30.28 -14.52
N SER A 537 10.93 -30.42 -14.04
CA SER A 537 10.20 -29.33 -13.37
C SER A 537 10.96 -28.80 -12.15
N TYR A 538 11.54 -29.69 -11.33
CA TYR A 538 12.36 -29.30 -10.18
C TYR A 538 13.61 -28.53 -10.62
N ILE A 539 14.31 -28.96 -11.67
CA ILE A 539 15.52 -28.31 -12.22
C ILE A 539 15.25 -26.86 -12.70
N LEU A 540 14.01 -26.49 -13.02
CA LEU A 540 13.68 -25.10 -13.38
C LEU A 540 13.71 -24.12 -12.19
N THR A 541 13.70 -24.63 -10.96
CA THR A 541 13.67 -23.85 -9.70
C THR A 541 14.80 -22.82 -9.58
N PRO A 542 16.10 -23.17 -9.78
CA PRO A 542 17.20 -22.21 -9.75
C PRO A 542 17.08 -21.11 -10.80
N ALA A 543 16.62 -21.43 -12.02
CA ALA A 543 16.42 -20.42 -13.07
C ALA A 543 15.40 -19.35 -12.65
N LEU A 544 14.26 -19.75 -12.08
CA LEU A 544 13.26 -18.81 -11.58
C LEU A 544 13.78 -17.95 -10.42
N ALA A 545 14.66 -18.50 -9.58
CA ALA A 545 15.34 -17.75 -8.53
C ALA A 545 16.30 -16.69 -9.10
N ALA A 546 17.10 -17.09 -10.10
CA ALA A 546 18.05 -16.23 -10.79
C ALA A 546 17.34 -15.06 -11.48
N TYR A 547 16.23 -15.31 -12.18
CA TYR A 547 15.47 -14.25 -12.87
C TYR A 547 14.92 -13.19 -11.90
N GLU A 548 14.38 -13.59 -10.73
CA GLU A 548 13.94 -12.59 -9.75
C GLU A 548 15.12 -11.84 -9.13
N THR A 549 16.21 -12.53 -8.84
CA THR A 549 17.44 -11.91 -8.31
C THR A 549 18.00 -10.88 -9.29
N GLU A 550 18.01 -11.18 -10.59
CA GLU A 550 18.42 -10.25 -11.64
C GLU A 550 17.49 -9.03 -11.68
N ARG A 551 16.16 -9.22 -11.57
CA ARG A 551 15.21 -8.10 -11.54
C ARG A 551 15.39 -7.19 -10.31
N VAL A 552 15.84 -7.73 -9.18
CA VAL A 552 16.12 -6.95 -7.97
C VAL A 552 17.48 -6.27 -8.04
N THR A 553 18.52 -6.97 -8.47
CA THR A 553 19.92 -6.50 -8.36
C THR A 553 20.42 -5.81 -9.63
N GLY A 554 19.88 -6.16 -10.79
CA GLY A 554 20.41 -5.85 -12.10
C GLY A 554 21.63 -6.69 -12.49
N VAL A 555 21.95 -7.74 -11.72
CA VAL A 555 23.09 -8.63 -11.95
C VAL A 555 22.58 -10.02 -12.33
N THR A 556 23.01 -10.52 -13.48
CA THR A 556 22.74 -11.89 -13.91
C THR A 556 23.69 -12.84 -13.18
N ALA A 557 23.15 -13.79 -12.40
CA ALA A 557 23.91 -14.79 -11.65
C ALA A 557 23.11 -16.10 -11.54
N GLY A 558 23.80 -17.26 -11.50
CA GLY A 558 23.19 -18.57 -11.23
C GLY A 558 22.60 -19.31 -12.44
N ASN A 559 22.94 -18.89 -13.67
CA ASN A 559 22.48 -19.56 -14.89
C ASN A 559 23.35 -20.76 -15.30
N GLU A 560 24.59 -20.86 -14.83
CA GLU A 560 25.54 -21.89 -15.26
C GLU A 560 25.15 -23.27 -14.71
N GLU A 561 24.87 -23.36 -13.41
CA GLU A 561 24.45 -24.59 -12.75
C GLU A 561 23.10 -25.09 -13.31
N PHE A 562 22.21 -24.17 -13.65
CA PHE A 562 20.96 -24.49 -14.33
C PHE A 562 21.21 -25.09 -15.72
N GLN A 563 22.08 -24.48 -16.53
CA GLN A 563 22.41 -25.00 -17.86
C GLN A 563 23.02 -26.40 -17.78
N ASP A 564 23.91 -26.65 -16.82
CA ASP A 564 24.52 -27.96 -16.64
C ASP A 564 23.52 -29.02 -16.17
N ALA A 565 22.63 -28.68 -15.24
CA ALA A 565 21.57 -29.58 -14.80
C ALA A 565 20.60 -29.93 -15.95
N VAL A 566 20.26 -28.97 -16.83
CA VAL A 566 19.44 -29.22 -18.02
C VAL A 566 20.17 -30.12 -19.02
N ARG A 567 21.46 -29.87 -19.28
CA ARG A 567 22.29 -30.71 -20.17
C ARG A 567 22.34 -32.17 -19.69
N GLN A 568 22.37 -32.40 -18.38
CA GLN A 568 22.34 -33.75 -17.81
C GLN A 568 20.93 -34.39 -17.85
N ALA A 569 19.87 -33.59 -17.72
CA ALA A 569 18.49 -34.08 -17.69
C ALA A 569 17.88 -34.34 -19.08
N VAL A 570 18.52 -33.84 -20.14
CA VAL A 570 18.09 -33.95 -21.53
C VAL A 570 19.02 -34.94 -22.25
N PRO A 571 18.54 -36.16 -22.58
CA PRO A 571 19.35 -37.17 -23.26
C PRO A 571 19.89 -36.70 -24.61
N GLU A 572 20.99 -37.31 -25.05
CA GLU A 572 21.54 -37.05 -26.39
C GLU A 572 20.48 -37.28 -27.49
N GLY A 573 20.43 -36.36 -28.46
CA GLY A 573 19.44 -36.37 -29.54
C GLY A 573 18.05 -35.84 -29.17
N GLN A 574 17.83 -35.41 -27.93
CA GLN A 574 16.62 -34.67 -27.54
C GLN A 574 16.86 -33.16 -27.54
N THR A 575 15.79 -32.40 -27.81
CA THR A 575 15.76 -30.94 -27.75
C THR A 575 15.08 -30.51 -26.46
N PHE A 576 15.62 -29.47 -25.82
CA PHE A 576 14.98 -28.77 -24.71
C PHE A 576 14.53 -27.37 -25.13
N LYS A 577 13.30 -27.02 -24.79
CA LYS A 577 12.78 -25.65 -24.88
C LYS A 577 12.25 -25.24 -23.51
N GLY A 578 12.60 -24.04 -23.04
CA GLY A 578 12.11 -23.49 -21.79
C GLY A 578 11.85 -22.00 -21.91
N TYR A 579 10.75 -21.51 -21.36
CA TYR A 579 10.37 -20.10 -21.43
C TYR A 579 9.85 -19.60 -20.08
N PRO A 580 10.59 -18.69 -19.42
CA PRO A 580 10.13 -18.04 -18.20
C PRO A 580 9.22 -16.84 -18.52
N ILE A 581 8.15 -16.68 -17.75
CA ILE A 581 7.25 -15.53 -17.81
C ILE A 581 6.88 -15.09 -16.38
N GLN A 582 6.79 -13.77 -16.17
CA GLN A 582 6.48 -13.18 -14.87
C GLN A 582 5.11 -12.48 -14.88
N PHE A 583 4.36 -12.67 -13.81
CA PHE A 583 3.06 -12.03 -13.55
C PHE A 583 3.07 -11.29 -12.22
N THR A 584 2.26 -10.25 -12.09
CA THR A 584 1.99 -9.49 -10.84
C THR A 584 0.76 -10.00 -10.10
N HIS A 585 0.28 -11.19 -10.46
CA HIS A 585 -0.90 -11.81 -9.90
C HIS A 585 -0.71 -13.33 -9.78
N ARG A 586 -1.65 -13.97 -9.09
CA ARG A 586 -1.65 -15.43 -8.86
C ARG A 586 -2.84 -16.15 -9.51
N ASN A 587 -3.55 -15.50 -10.44
CA ASN A 587 -4.68 -16.12 -11.15
C ASN A 587 -4.19 -17.08 -12.25
N ALA A 588 -4.42 -18.38 -12.05
CA ALA A 588 -3.99 -19.45 -12.95
C ALA A 588 -4.58 -19.35 -14.37
N ARG A 589 -5.89 -19.08 -14.48
CA ARG A 589 -6.58 -18.98 -15.78
C ARG A 589 -6.05 -17.81 -16.59
N LYS A 590 -5.92 -16.63 -15.96
CA LYS A 590 -5.37 -15.43 -16.61
C LYS A 590 -3.92 -15.64 -17.04
N ALA A 591 -3.11 -16.27 -16.18
CA ALA A 591 -1.73 -16.62 -16.51
C ALA A 591 -1.66 -17.59 -17.71
N PHE A 592 -2.46 -18.65 -17.70
CA PHE A 592 -2.52 -19.64 -18.78
C PHE A 592 -2.90 -19.02 -20.13
N LEU A 593 -3.97 -18.22 -20.17
CA LEU A 593 -4.39 -17.52 -21.39
C LEU A 593 -3.33 -16.56 -21.92
N THR A 594 -2.57 -15.92 -21.02
CA THR A 594 -1.45 -15.06 -21.42
C THR A 594 -0.30 -15.89 -22.01
N CYS A 595 -0.02 -17.07 -21.44
CA CYS A 595 1.00 -17.98 -21.95
C CYS A 595 0.65 -18.49 -23.35
N LEU A 596 -0.61 -18.83 -23.62
CA LEU A 596 -1.04 -19.26 -24.96
C LEU A 596 -0.94 -18.14 -26.02
N LYS A 597 -0.92 -16.87 -25.62
CA LYS A 597 -0.70 -15.74 -26.54
C LYS A 597 0.78 -15.46 -26.81
N ALA A 598 1.69 -16.02 -26.01
CA ALA A 598 3.12 -15.85 -26.20
C ALA A 598 3.63 -16.99 -27.10
N PRO A 599 4.15 -16.70 -28.31
CA PRO A 599 4.46 -17.73 -29.32
C PRO A 599 5.35 -18.87 -28.79
N VAL A 600 6.39 -18.53 -28.03
CA VAL A 600 7.32 -19.54 -27.47
C VAL A 600 6.64 -20.43 -26.43
N CYS A 601 5.77 -19.87 -25.58
CA CYS A 601 4.99 -20.66 -24.62
C CYS A 601 3.98 -21.55 -25.34
N GLU A 602 3.29 -21.01 -26.34
CA GLU A 602 2.33 -21.75 -27.15
C GLU A 602 3.01 -22.95 -27.84
N GLU A 603 4.18 -22.74 -28.45
CA GLU A 603 4.98 -23.82 -29.04
C GLU A 603 5.36 -24.91 -28.04
N ILE A 604 5.75 -24.53 -26.81
CA ILE A 604 6.09 -25.47 -25.75
C ILE A 604 4.86 -26.25 -25.30
N ILE A 605 3.76 -25.56 -25.03
CA ILE A 605 2.49 -26.15 -24.56
C ILE A 605 1.89 -27.07 -25.62
N ASN A 606 1.97 -26.70 -26.90
CA ASN A 606 1.44 -27.47 -28.03
C ASN A 606 2.50 -28.36 -28.69
N CYS A 607 3.64 -28.58 -28.04
CA CYS A 607 4.74 -29.37 -28.57
C CYS A 607 4.28 -30.78 -28.97
N ARG A 608 4.68 -31.17 -30.19
CA ARG A 608 4.46 -32.47 -30.83
C ARG A 608 5.81 -33.08 -31.20
N GLY A 609 5.93 -34.38 -31.10
CA GLY A 609 7.16 -35.10 -31.40
C GLY A 609 7.14 -36.50 -30.77
N ASP A 610 8.27 -37.21 -30.91
CA ASP A 610 8.46 -38.47 -30.20
C ASP A 610 9.00 -38.19 -28.80
N GLN A 611 8.61 -39.02 -27.82
CA GLN A 611 9.03 -38.93 -26.42
C GLN A 611 8.85 -37.53 -25.78
N VAL A 612 7.83 -36.76 -26.17
CA VAL A 612 7.54 -35.45 -25.57
C VAL A 612 7.31 -35.61 -24.07
N ARG A 613 7.96 -34.76 -23.28
CA ARG A 613 7.78 -34.60 -21.84
C ARG A 613 7.67 -33.12 -21.50
N LEU A 614 6.63 -32.76 -20.76
CA LEU A 614 6.39 -31.40 -20.32
C LEU A 614 6.87 -31.19 -18.89
N ALA A 615 7.39 -30.00 -18.62
CA ALA A 615 7.76 -29.55 -17.30
C ALA A 615 7.17 -28.17 -17.04
N LEU A 616 6.75 -27.95 -15.79
CA LEU A 616 6.24 -26.68 -15.34
C LEU A 616 6.74 -26.44 -13.93
N ARG A 617 7.28 -25.24 -13.70
CA ARG A 617 7.61 -24.76 -12.36
C ARG A 617 7.02 -23.39 -12.11
N VAL A 618 6.51 -23.18 -10.90
CA VAL A 618 6.03 -21.89 -10.44
C VAL A 618 6.78 -21.46 -9.18
N ARG A 619 7.14 -20.18 -9.09
CA ARG A 619 7.66 -19.55 -7.87
C ARG A 619 7.02 -18.19 -7.64
N VAL A 620 6.49 -18.00 -6.44
CA VAL A 620 5.93 -16.72 -6.00
C VAL A 620 6.90 -16.06 -5.01
N PHE A 621 7.28 -14.82 -5.29
CA PHE A 621 8.11 -14.00 -4.41
C PHE A 621 7.26 -12.90 -3.77
N PRO A 622 7.26 -12.77 -2.43
CA PRO A 622 6.41 -11.83 -1.74
C PRO A 622 7.08 -10.45 -1.66
N TYR A 623 6.26 -9.41 -1.72
CA TYR A 623 6.66 -8.03 -1.50
C TYR A 623 5.64 -7.35 -0.57
N PRO A 624 5.93 -6.14 -0.03
CA PRO A 624 4.99 -5.42 0.82
C PRO A 624 3.61 -5.24 0.18
N GLU A 625 2.59 -4.94 1.00
CA GLU A 625 1.20 -4.75 0.58
C GLU A 625 0.59 -5.95 -0.17
N SER A 626 1.09 -7.17 0.07
CA SER A 626 0.70 -8.38 -0.67
C SER A 626 1.00 -8.32 -2.18
N ALA A 627 1.84 -7.39 -2.64
CA ALA A 627 2.40 -7.44 -3.98
C ALA A 627 3.25 -8.71 -4.15
N CYS A 628 3.35 -9.22 -5.37
CA CYS A 628 4.15 -10.41 -5.63
C CYS A 628 4.70 -10.44 -7.06
N ALA A 629 5.85 -11.09 -7.20
CA ALA A 629 6.35 -11.55 -8.49
C ALA A 629 6.08 -13.05 -8.61
N THR A 630 5.18 -13.42 -9.52
CA THR A 630 4.86 -14.81 -9.83
C THR A 630 5.59 -15.22 -11.09
N TRP A 631 6.63 -16.01 -10.95
CA TRP A 631 7.36 -16.61 -12.06
C TRP A 631 6.78 -17.96 -12.43
N VAL A 632 6.57 -18.17 -13.72
CA VAL A 632 6.09 -19.42 -14.32
C VAL A 632 7.08 -19.78 -15.43
N MET A 633 7.57 -21.02 -15.43
CA MET A 633 8.40 -21.52 -16.53
C MET A 633 7.79 -22.79 -17.09
N PHE A 634 7.35 -22.72 -18.34
CA PHE A 634 7.00 -23.88 -19.13
C PHE A 634 8.24 -24.39 -19.84
N ALA A 635 8.42 -25.70 -19.85
CA ALA A 635 9.46 -26.34 -20.62
C ALA A 635 8.97 -27.65 -21.24
N CYS A 636 9.62 -28.07 -22.31
CA CYS A 636 9.48 -29.42 -22.85
C CYS A 636 10.84 -29.98 -23.22
N LYS A 637 10.94 -31.31 -23.13
CA LYS A 637 11.96 -32.07 -23.85
C LYS A 637 11.29 -33.06 -24.79
N TYR A 638 11.86 -33.24 -25.97
CA TYR A 638 11.31 -34.12 -27.00
C TYR A 638 12.40 -34.57 -27.96
N LYS A 639 12.20 -35.69 -28.62
CA LYS A 639 13.05 -36.13 -29.73
C LYS A 639 12.51 -35.51 -31.02
N SER A 640 13.35 -34.77 -31.72
CA SER A 640 12.97 -34.19 -33.01
C SER A 640 12.74 -35.30 -34.02
N VAL A 641 11.57 -35.34 -34.62
CA VAL A 641 11.30 -36.17 -35.79
C VAL A 641 11.60 -35.28 -36.99
N LEU A 642 12.73 -35.52 -37.66
CA LEU A 642 13.07 -34.86 -38.92
C LEU A 642 12.07 -35.25 -40.00
#